data_AF-A0A2U3WVY1-F1
#
_entry.id   AF-A0A2U3WVY1-F1
#
_cell.length_a   1.000
_cell.length_b   1.000
_cell.length_c   1.000
_cell.angle_alpha   90.00
_cell.angle_beta   90.00
_cell.angle_gamma   90.00
#
_symmetry.space_group_name_H-M   'P 1'
#
loop_
_entity.id
_entity.type
_entity.pdbx_description
1 polymer ?
#
loop_
_entity_poly.entity_id
_entity_poly.type
_entity_poly.pdbx_seq_one_letter_code
_entity_poly.pdbx_strand_id
1 'polypeptide(L)'
;MRLLPLLVGFSTLLNSSYTQNCTKTPCLPNAKCEIRNGVEACYCNMGFSGNGVTICEDDNECGNLTQPCGENANCTNTEGSYYCMCAPGFRSSSNQDRFITNDGTICIENVSANCHLDNACIAANIDRMLTKFRHIKEPVALLQEVYRDSVKDLSPMDIITYIEILAKSSPLLGDMNSTNSAKDTLSNSTLTEFVKTVNNFVQKDVFIVWDKLSMNRRRIHLTKLMHAAEQATLRISQNFQKTTQFDTNSSDIALKTFFFDSYHIEHTHPYMNVDGDYINIFPKRKAAYDSYGKVAVAFLYYKSIGPLFSSSDNLLEPQSSDNSEEEERVISSVISVSISSNPPTLYELEKITFTLSHMKTTDKYRSQCAFWSYSSDTMNGSWSLEGCKLLSSNETHTSCRCNHLTHFAILMSSGSSIGIKDYNILTRITQLGIIISLICLSICIFTFWFFSEIQSTRTTIHKNLCCNLFLAELVFLVGINTNTNKLFCSIIAGLLHYFFLAAFAWMCIEGIHLYLIVVGVIYNKGFLHKNFYIFGYLSPAVVVGFSASLGYRYYGTTKVCWLSTENNFIWSFIGPACLIILVNLLAFGFIIYKVFRHTAGLKPEVSCYENIRSCARGALALLFLLGTTWIFGVLHVVHASVVTAYLFTVSNAFQGMFIFLFLCVLSRKIQEEYYRLFKNVPCCFGCLR
;
A
#
# COMPACT_ATOMS: atom_id res chain seq x y z
N MET A 1 70.77 16.07 -40.65
CA MET A 1 70.93 14.74 -40.02
C MET A 1 69.92 13.81 -40.68
N ARG A 2 70.39 13.05 -41.69
CA ARG A 2 69.80 11.90 -42.44
C ARG A 2 68.30 11.99 -42.83
N LEU A 3 67.85 12.05 -44.08
CA LEU A 3 68.44 11.95 -45.43
C LEU A 3 67.37 12.49 -46.42
N LEU A 4 67.57 13.70 -46.96
CA LEU A 4 67.20 14.04 -48.35
C LEU A 4 68.43 13.67 -49.21
N PRO A 5 68.41 13.54 -50.56
CA PRO A 5 67.34 13.24 -51.52
C PRO A 5 67.84 12.25 -52.62
N LEU A 6 67.16 11.14 -52.88
CA LEU A 6 67.39 10.32 -54.09
C LEU A 6 66.18 9.41 -54.29
N LEU A 7 65.16 9.92 -54.97
CA LEU A 7 64.22 9.18 -55.84
C LEU A 7 63.20 10.14 -56.51
N VAL A 8 63.63 11.36 -56.86
CA VAL A 8 62.94 12.28 -57.80
C VAL A 8 63.15 11.81 -59.26
N GLY A 9 63.23 10.50 -59.49
CA GLY A 9 63.60 9.93 -60.78
C GLY A 9 62.90 8.63 -61.16
N PHE A 10 61.90 8.18 -60.39
CA PHE A 10 61.23 6.90 -60.66
C PHE A 10 59.71 6.89 -60.46
N SER A 11 59.04 8.05 -60.48
CA SER A 11 57.58 8.15 -60.52
C SER A 11 57.03 8.91 -61.73
N THR A 12 57.90 9.47 -62.59
CA THR A 12 57.51 10.06 -63.89
C THR A 12 57.42 9.05 -65.04
N LEU A 13 57.52 7.74 -64.76
CA LEU A 13 57.41 6.66 -65.74
C LEU A 13 56.31 5.62 -65.43
N LEU A 14 55.35 5.96 -64.56
CA LEU A 14 54.06 5.26 -64.46
C LEU A 14 52.90 6.25 -64.61
N ASN A 15 53.06 7.20 -65.54
CA ASN A 15 51.94 7.87 -66.18
C ASN A 15 51.59 7.06 -67.44
N SER A 16 50.98 5.89 -67.23
CA SER A 16 50.24 5.24 -68.31
C SER A 16 48.78 5.62 -68.12
N SER A 17 48.42 6.70 -68.80
CA SER A 17 47.06 7.12 -69.07
C SER A 17 46.28 5.93 -69.63
N TYR A 18 45.58 5.18 -68.77
CA TYR A 18 44.64 4.19 -69.23
C TYR A 18 43.35 4.91 -69.60
N THR A 19 43.36 5.56 -70.77
CA THR A 19 42.13 5.94 -71.46
C THR A 19 41.44 4.64 -71.85
N GLN A 20 40.51 4.19 -71.02
CA GLN A 20 39.92 2.86 -71.09
C GLN A 20 38.64 2.90 -71.92
N ASN A 21 38.74 2.40 -73.14
CA ASN A 21 37.61 2.24 -74.05
C ASN A 21 36.63 1.21 -73.47
N CYS A 22 35.36 1.60 -73.28
CA CYS A 22 34.34 0.83 -72.57
C CYS A 22 33.95 -0.49 -73.25
N THR A 23 34.48 -0.74 -74.44
CA THR A 23 34.31 -1.98 -75.20
C THR A 23 35.11 -3.17 -74.64
N LYS A 24 36.14 -2.94 -73.82
CA LYS A 24 37.00 -4.02 -73.27
C LYS A 24 36.75 -4.38 -71.81
N THR A 25 36.16 -3.49 -71.02
CA THR A 25 35.96 -3.72 -69.58
C THR A 25 34.60 -3.14 -69.19
N PRO A 26 33.63 -3.96 -68.74
CA PRO A 26 32.34 -3.43 -68.30
C PRO A 26 32.53 -2.58 -67.05
N CYS A 27 31.79 -1.47 -66.96
CA CYS A 27 31.79 -0.60 -65.79
C CYS A 27 31.20 -1.34 -64.56
N LEU A 28 31.59 -0.91 -63.35
CA LEU A 28 31.01 -1.40 -62.10
C LEU A 28 29.48 -1.09 -62.04
N PRO A 29 28.66 -1.82 -61.25
CA PRO A 29 27.31 -1.35 -60.94
C PRO A 29 27.34 0.06 -60.36
N ASN A 30 26.32 0.88 -60.67
CA ASN A 30 26.27 2.32 -60.38
C ASN A 30 27.30 3.19 -61.12
N ALA A 31 27.88 2.70 -62.23
CA ALA A 31 28.65 3.50 -63.18
C ALA A 31 28.13 3.37 -64.61
N LYS A 32 28.35 4.41 -65.42
CA LYS A 32 28.00 4.47 -66.84
C LYS A 32 29.20 4.90 -67.67
N CYS A 33 29.32 4.32 -68.85
CA CYS A 33 30.31 4.78 -69.82
C CYS A 33 29.83 6.08 -70.46
N GLU A 34 30.62 7.15 -70.35
CA GLU A 34 30.35 8.42 -71.02
C GLU A 34 31.63 9.00 -71.62
N ILE A 35 31.47 9.95 -72.55
CA ILE A 35 32.59 10.72 -73.10
C ILE A 35 32.54 12.11 -72.47
N ARG A 36 33.50 12.44 -71.61
CA ARG A 36 33.68 13.81 -71.08
C ARG A 36 35.02 14.37 -71.55
N ASN A 37 35.01 15.57 -72.14
CA ASN A 37 36.20 16.26 -72.65
C ASN A 37 37.06 15.44 -73.63
N GLY A 38 36.42 14.64 -74.48
CA GLY A 38 37.08 13.83 -75.52
C GLY A 38 37.70 12.52 -75.02
N VAL A 39 37.53 12.16 -73.74
CA VAL A 39 37.97 10.89 -73.16
C VAL A 39 36.76 10.00 -72.89
N GLU A 40 36.79 8.79 -73.43
CA GLU A 40 35.81 7.73 -73.12
C GLU A 40 36.28 6.98 -71.87
N ALA A 41 35.46 6.97 -70.82
CA ALA A 41 35.72 6.26 -69.57
C ALA A 41 34.42 5.92 -68.82
N CYS A 42 34.51 5.02 -67.84
CA CYS A 42 33.43 4.77 -66.88
C CYS A 42 33.39 5.88 -65.83
N TYR A 43 32.23 6.46 -65.62
CA TYR A 43 31.96 7.44 -64.57
C TYR A 43 30.87 6.91 -63.64
N CYS A 44 31.05 7.07 -62.33
CA CYS A 44 30.00 6.73 -61.37
C CYS A 44 28.73 7.58 -61.64
N ASN A 45 27.56 7.00 -61.35
CA ASN A 45 26.27 7.69 -61.39
C ASN A 45 26.27 8.84 -60.38
N MET A 46 25.37 9.80 -60.53
CA MET A 46 25.23 10.87 -59.53
C MET A 46 24.91 10.26 -58.15
N GLY A 47 25.51 10.81 -57.08
CA GLY A 47 25.44 10.26 -55.72
C GLY A 47 26.47 9.18 -55.42
N PHE A 48 27.42 8.92 -56.33
CA PHE A 48 28.52 7.98 -56.11
C PHE A 48 29.86 8.60 -56.53
N SER A 49 30.90 8.34 -55.73
CA SER A 49 32.28 8.74 -56.02
C SER A 49 33.20 7.54 -56.24
N GLY A 50 34.15 7.70 -57.16
CA GLY A 50 35.14 6.68 -57.46
C GLY A 50 35.68 6.77 -58.88
N ASN A 51 36.35 5.71 -59.33
CA ASN A 51 36.98 5.66 -60.65
C ASN A 51 36.11 4.97 -61.72
N GLY A 52 34.87 4.57 -61.40
CA GLY A 52 33.93 3.98 -62.36
C GLY A 52 34.22 2.54 -62.79
N VAL A 53 35.44 2.04 -62.51
CA VAL A 53 35.94 0.74 -63.00
C VAL A 53 36.19 -0.23 -61.85
N THR A 54 36.80 0.21 -60.76
CA THR A 54 37.07 -0.63 -59.58
C THR A 54 36.33 -0.17 -58.33
N ILE A 55 35.95 1.11 -58.26
CA ILE A 55 35.32 1.73 -57.10
C ILE A 55 34.24 2.70 -57.60
N CYS A 56 33.00 2.51 -57.12
CA CYS A 56 31.94 3.51 -57.05
C CYS A 56 31.25 3.32 -55.70
N GLU A 57 31.62 4.14 -54.73
CA GLU A 57 31.04 4.13 -53.39
C GLU A 57 29.98 5.21 -53.29
N ASP A 58 28.92 4.92 -52.54
CA ASP A 58 27.83 5.85 -52.25
C ASP A 58 28.36 7.08 -51.52
N ASP A 59 28.03 8.26 -52.02
CA ASP A 59 28.39 9.52 -51.39
C ASP A 59 27.52 9.69 -50.13
N ASN A 60 28.13 9.77 -48.95
CA ASN A 60 27.36 10.07 -47.74
C ASN A 60 27.15 11.58 -47.59
N GLU A 61 26.10 12.12 -48.20
CA GLU A 61 25.82 13.55 -48.15
C GLU A 61 25.49 14.04 -46.73
N CYS A 62 25.05 13.14 -45.84
CA CYS A 62 24.82 13.45 -44.43
C CYS A 62 26.09 13.52 -43.57
N GLY A 63 27.21 12.95 -44.04
CA GLY A 63 28.45 12.85 -43.28
C GLY A 63 29.47 13.97 -43.54
N ASN A 64 29.39 14.63 -44.70
CA ASN A 64 30.50 15.44 -45.23
C ASN A 64 30.22 16.97 -45.26
N LEU A 65 29.04 17.42 -44.82
CA LEU A 65 28.64 18.83 -44.80
C LEU A 65 28.02 19.20 -43.44
N THR A 66 28.34 20.37 -42.90
CA THR A 66 27.64 20.93 -41.73
C THR A 66 26.21 21.27 -42.13
N GLN A 67 25.25 20.42 -41.73
CA GLN A 67 23.80 20.58 -41.89
C GLN A 67 23.28 20.69 -43.36
N PRO A 68 23.34 19.59 -44.14
CA PRO A 68 22.76 19.59 -45.49
C PRO A 68 21.26 19.95 -45.46
N CYS A 69 20.49 19.37 -44.54
CA CYS A 69 19.03 19.53 -44.45
C CYS A 69 18.52 20.89 -43.91
N GLY A 70 19.41 21.82 -43.56
CA GLY A 70 19.07 23.06 -42.86
C GLY A 70 18.74 22.85 -41.38
N GLU A 71 18.39 23.95 -40.68
CA GLU A 71 18.05 23.90 -39.26
C GLU A 71 16.74 23.13 -39.00
N ASN A 72 16.68 22.41 -37.88
CA ASN A 72 15.52 21.63 -37.43
C ASN A 72 15.09 20.48 -38.37
N ALA A 73 16.01 19.97 -39.19
CA ALA A 73 15.80 18.82 -40.05
C ALA A 73 16.87 17.74 -39.81
N ASN A 74 16.49 16.47 -39.95
CA ASN A 74 17.36 15.32 -39.83
C ASN A 74 17.65 14.71 -41.21
N CYS A 75 18.92 14.40 -41.48
CA CYS A 75 19.40 13.85 -42.75
C CYS A 75 19.48 12.33 -42.69
N THR A 76 18.96 11.64 -43.71
CA THR A 76 19.09 10.19 -43.86
C THR A 76 19.71 9.87 -45.23
N ASN A 77 20.87 9.22 -45.22
CA ASN A 77 21.54 8.76 -46.44
C ASN A 77 20.85 7.52 -47.00
N THR A 78 20.79 7.44 -48.32
CA THR A 78 20.26 6.29 -49.07
C THR A 78 21.22 5.97 -50.21
N GLU A 79 21.18 4.75 -50.73
CA GLU A 79 22.08 4.39 -51.83
C GLU A 79 21.80 5.25 -53.09
N GLY A 80 22.75 6.08 -53.47
CA GLY A 80 22.75 7.04 -54.58
C GLY A 80 22.04 8.37 -54.30
N SER A 81 21.59 8.64 -53.06
CA SER A 81 20.86 9.87 -52.73
C SER A 81 20.72 10.08 -51.22
N TYR A 82 20.04 11.14 -50.80
CA TYR A 82 19.66 11.34 -49.40
C TYR A 82 18.30 12.02 -49.34
N TYR A 83 17.66 11.94 -48.18
CA TYR A 83 16.45 12.72 -47.91
C TYR A 83 16.49 13.34 -46.51
N CYS A 84 15.76 14.43 -46.38
CA CYS A 84 15.60 15.20 -45.17
C CYS A 84 14.18 15.01 -44.62
N MET A 85 14.07 14.91 -43.29
CA MET A 85 12.81 14.92 -42.56
C MET A 85 12.85 16.01 -41.49
N CYS A 86 11.75 16.73 -41.27
CA CYS A 86 11.71 17.69 -40.18
C CYS A 86 11.79 16.98 -38.82
N ALA A 87 12.51 17.58 -37.88
CA ALA A 87 12.59 17.09 -36.52
C ALA A 87 11.20 17.13 -35.85
N PRO A 88 10.95 16.29 -34.82
CA PRO A 88 9.69 16.33 -34.07
C PRO A 88 9.35 17.75 -33.61
N GLY A 89 8.11 18.19 -33.85
CA GLY A 89 7.64 19.56 -33.56
C GLY A 89 7.67 20.53 -34.76
N PHE A 90 8.25 20.12 -35.88
CA PHE A 90 8.31 20.90 -37.11
C PHE A 90 7.62 20.17 -38.27
N ARG A 91 7.12 20.92 -39.25
CA ARG A 91 6.60 20.40 -40.52
C ARG A 91 7.28 21.09 -41.69
N SER A 92 7.34 20.44 -42.85
CA SER A 92 7.89 21.06 -44.06
C SER A 92 6.95 22.15 -44.59
N SER A 93 7.51 23.21 -45.16
CA SER A 93 6.75 24.27 -45.82
C SER A 93 5.93 23.78 -47.02
N SER A 94 6.34 22.66 -47.62
CA SER A 94 5.67 21.99 -48.75
C SER A 94 4.70 20.88 -48.36
N ASN A 95 4.49 20.61 -47.05
CA ASN A 95 3.70 19.49 -46.51
C ASN A 95 4.12 18.09 -47.01
N GLN A 96 5.38 17.91 -47.40
CA GLN A 96 5.96 16.60 -47.71
C GLN A 96 6.72 16.06 -46.51
N ASP A 97 6.57 14.76 -46.21
CA ASP A 97 7.28 14.11 -45.10
C ASP A 97 8.79 13.97 -45.37
N ARG A 98 9.18 13.88 -46.64
CA ARG A 98 10.58 13.74 -47.09
C ARG A 98 10.87 14.76 -48.20
N PHE A 99 12.00 15.46 -48.10
CA PHE A 99 12.43 16.45 -49.08
C PHE A 99 13.94 16.40 -49.32
N ILE A 100 14.41 16.96 -50.44
CA ILE A 100 15.84 17.14 -50.75
C ILE A 100 16.24 18.60 -50.57
N THR A 101 17.53 18.85 -50.35
CA THR A 101 18.03 20.22 -50.20
C THR A 101 18.11 20.88 -51.57
N ASN A 102 17.85 22.19 -51.62
CA ASN A 102 17.74 23.03 -52.84
C ASN A 102 16.36 23.14 -53.51
N ASP A 103 15.30 22.51 -53.00
CA ASP A 103 13.92 22.70 -53.49
C ASP A 103 13.15 23.84 -52.76
N GLY A 104 13.87 24.69 -52.01
CA GLY A 104 13.28 25.79 -51.23
C GLY A 104 12.41 25.36 -50.03
N THR A 105 12.34 24.06 -49.73
CA THR A 105 11.58 23.53 -48.58
C THR A 105 12.34 23.77 -47.27
N ILE A 106 11.66 24.33 -46.27
CA ILE A 106 12.19 24.59 -44.93
C ILE A 106 11.28 23.96 -43.86
N CYS A 107 11.85 23.64 -42.71
CA CYS A 107 11.06 23.17 -41.56
C CYS A 107 10.50 24.36 -40.78
N ILE A 108 9.18 24.49 -40.76
CA ILE A 108 8.44 25.49 -39.98
C ILE A 108 7.86 24.85 -38.73
N GLU A 109 7.79 25.61 -37.64
CA GLU A 109 7.15 25.14 -36.40
C GLU A 109 5.72 24.69 -36.67
N ASN A 110 5.37 23.51 -36.16
CA ASN A 110 4.01 23.03 -36.25
C ASN A 110 3.17 23.73 -35.17
N VAL A 111 2.53 24.85 -35.54
CA VAL A 111 1.68 25.66 -34.67
C VAL A 111 0.43 24.88 -34.17
N SER A 112 0.19 23.67 -34.68
CA SER A 112 -0.99 22.84 -34.40
C SER A 112 -0.70 21.40 -33.96
N ALA A 113 0.54 21.05 -33.58
CA ALA A 113 0.78 19.73 -32.98
C ALA A 113 0.59 19.79 -31.46
N ASN A 114 -0.48 19.14 -30.98
CA ASN A 114 -0.65 18.75 -29.58
C ASN A 114 0.69 18.28 -28.99
N CYS A 115 1.24 19.00 -28.01
CA CYS A 115 2.39 18.54 -27.25
C CYS A 115 2.08 17.12 -26.72
N HIS A 116 2.89 16.13 -27.06
CA HIS A 116 2.76 14.76 -26.53
C HIS A 116 3.24 14.66 -25.08
N LEU A 117 2.59 15.40 -24.17
CA LEU A 117 2.90 15.44 -22.72
C LEU A 117 4.40 15.62 -22.38
N ASP A 118 5.21 16.13 -23.30
CA ASP A 118 6.62 16.42 -23.08
C ASP A 118 6.81 17.64 -22.17
N ASN A 119 7.68 17.53 -21.17
CA ASN A 119 7.83 18.56 -20.14
C ASN A 119 8.38 19.89 -20.71
N ALA A 120 9.27 19.84 -21.70
CA ALA A 120 9.83 21.04 -22.32
C ALA A 120 8.77 21.75 -23.19
N CYS A 121 8.01 20.97 -23.97
CA CYS A 121 6.89 21.48 -24.76
C CYS A 121 5.79 22.08 -23.87
N ILE A 122 5.47 21.42 -22.74
CA ILE A 122 4.53 21.93 -21.73
C ILE A 122 4.99 23.28 -21.19
N ALA A 123 6.24 23.38 -20.76
CA ALA A 123 6.79 24.62 -20.22
C ALA A 123 6.77 25.76 -21.25
N ALA A 124 7.15 25.49 -22.50
CA ALA A 124 7.12 26.48 -23.58
C ALA A 124 5.69 26.95 -23.91
N ASN A 125 4.71 26.03 -23.94
CA ASN A 125 3.32 26.40 -24.17
C ASN A 125 2.75 27.26 -23.04
N ILE A 126 3.08 26.92 -21.79
CA ILE A 126 2.72 27.71 -20.62
C ILE A 126 3.29 29.13 -20.72
N ASP A 127 4.57 29.28 -21.05
CA ASP A 127 5.21 30.60 -21.17
C ASP A 127 4.57 31.45 -22.28
N ARG A 128 4.30 30.84 -23.43
CA ARG A 128 3.58 31.47 -24.54
C ARG A 128 2.16 31.90 -24.16
N MET A 129 1.44 31.10 -23.40
CA MET A 129 0.09 31.48 -22.94
C MET A 129 0.17 32.58 -21.86
N LEU A 130 1.10 32.49 -20.91
CA LEU A 130 1.31 33.52 -19.90
C LEU A 130 1.64 34.88 -20.51
N THR A 131 2.45 34.93 -21.57
CA THR A 131 2.75 36.17 -22.29
C THR A 131 1.50 36.75 -22.97
N LYS A 132 0.62 35.93 -23.55
CA LYS A 132 -0.69 36.37 -24.06
C LYS A 132 -1.55 37.00 -22.94
N PHE A 133 -1.63 36.35 -21.79
CA PHE A 133 -2.45 36.81 -20.66
C PHE A 133 -1.87 38.03 -19.92
N ARG A 134 -0.56 38.28 -20.02
CA ARG A 134 0.13 39.41 -19.36
C ARG A 134 -0.45 40.78 -19.74
N HIS A 135 -1.07 40.90 -20.91
CA HIS A 135 -1.70 42.13 -21.36
C HIS A 135 -3.03 42.44 -20.67
N ILE A 136 -3.66 41.45 -20.03
CA ILE A 136 -4.92 41.60 -19.32
C ILE A 136 -4.63 41.98 -17.87
N LYS A 137 -4.88 43.25 -17.54
CA LYS A 137 -4.62 43.79 -16.19
C LYS A 137 -5.78 43.60 -15.23
N GLU A 138 -7.00 43.41 -15.75
CA GLU A 138 -8.20 43.33 -14.94
C GLU A 138 -8.47 41.87 -14.51
N PRO A 139 -8.58 41.57 -13.21
CA PRO A 139 -8.77 40.20 -12.71
C PRO A 139 -9.98 39.48 -13.32
N VAL A 140 -11.10 40.19 -13.47
CA VAL A 140 -12.34 39.62 -14.01
C VAL A 140 -12.17 39.27 -15.50
N ALA A 141 -11.59 40.17 -16.29
CA ALA A 141 -11.35 39.93 -17.72
C ALA A 141 -10.40 38.75 -17.97
N LEU A 142 -9.39 38.59 -17.10
CA LEU A 142 -8.48 37.45 -17.14
C LEU A 142 -9.23 36.14 -16.92
N LEU A 143 -10.08 36.08 -15.88
CA LEU A 143 -10.87 34.89 -15.56
C LEU A 143 -11.91 34.57 -16.63
N GLN A 144 -12.54 35.58 -17.24
CA GLN A 144 -13.48 35.42 -18.34
C GLN A 144 -12.81 34.81 -19.59
N GLU A 145 -11.58 35.23 -19.91
CA GLU A 145 -10.85 34.66 -21.04
C GLU A 145 -10.49 33.19 -20.77
N VAL A 146 -9.99 32.86 -19.57
CA VAL A 146 -9.72 31.46 -19.17
C VAL A 146 -11.01 30.63 -19.14
N TYR A 147 -12.11 31.20 -18.65
CA TYR A 147 -13.42 30.55 -18.67
C TYR A 147 -13.84 30.23 -20.10
N ARG A 148 -13.82 31.22 -21.01
CA ARG A 148 -14.22 31.03 -22.41
C ARG A 148 -13.38 29.97 -23.13
N ASP A 149 -12.07 29.95 -22.87
CA ASP A 149 -11.16 28.99 -23.49
C ASP A 149 -11.26 27.59 -22.88
N SER A 150 -11.82 27.45 -21.67
CA SER A 150 -12.02 26.15 -20.97
C SER A 150 -13.40 25.52 -21.15
N VAL A 151 -14.35 26.19 -21.82
CA VAL A 151 -15.70 25.64 -22.13
C VAL A 151 -15.69 24.68 -23.35
N LYS A 152 -14.63 24.70 -24.17
CA LYS A 152 -14.49 23.85 -25.37
C LYS A 152 -13.95 22.45 -25.02
N ASP A 153 -13.84 21.57 -26.02
CA ASP A 153 -13.20 20.25 -25.89
C ASP A 153 -11.75 20.38 -25.35
N LEU A 154 -11.61 20.19 -24.04
CA LEU A 154 -10.32 20.27 -23.36
C LEU A 154 -9.44 19.06 -23.70
N SER A 155 -8.19 19.32 -24.09
CA SER A 155 -7.16 18.29 -24.12
C SER A 155 -6.48 18.14 -22.73
N PRO A 156 -5.79 17.03 -22.46
CA PRO A 156 -5.00 16.88 -21.23
C PRO A 156 -3.94 17.99 -21.07
N MET A 157 -3.45 18.51 -22.19
CA MET A 157 -2.50 19.63 -22.24
C MET A 157 -3.13 20.95 -21.81
N ASP A 158 -4.39 21.18 -22.21
CA ASP A 158 -5.13 22.40 -21.85
C ASP A 158 -5.39 22.44 -20.35
N ILE A 159 -5.78 21.31 -19.74
CA ILE A 159 -5.95 21.19 -18.28
C ILE A 159 -4.67 21.60 -17.55
N ILE A 160 -3.52 21.02 -17.93
CA ILE A 160 -2.22 21.36 -17.34
C ILE A 160 -1.92 22.86 -17.49
N THR A 161 -2.11 23.38 -18.70
CA THR A 161 -1.74 24.75 -19.05
C THR A 161 -2.60 25.77 -18.30
N TYR A 162 -3.94 25.62 -18.29
CA TYR A 162 -4.84 26.58 -17.63
C TYR A 162 -4.75 26.51 -16.11
N ILE A 163 -4.52 25.34 -15.51
CA ILE A 163 -4.26 25.23 -14.07
C ILE A 163 -2.98 25.97 -13.69
N GLU A 164 -1.92 25.86 -14.50
CA GLU A 164 -0.68 26.61 -14.27
C GLU A 164 -0.90 28.12 -14.35
N ILE A 165 -1.68 28.56 -15.33
CA ILE A 165 -2.02 29.98 -15.51
C ILE A 165 -2.80 30.48 -14.30
N LEU A 166 -3.84 29.77 -13.85
CA LEU A 166 -4.61 30.12 -12.66
C LEU A 166 -3.72 30.21 -11.40
N ALA A 167 -2.81 29.26 -11.22
CA ALA A 167 -1.88 29.25 -10.10
C ALA A 167 -0.92 30.46 -10.13
N LYS A 168 -0.31 30.73 -11.29
CA LYS A 168 0.63 31.86 -11.45
C LYS A 168 -0.05 33.22 -11.43
N SER A 169 -1.31 33.30 -11.82
CA SER A 169 -2.11 34.52 -11.81
C SER A 169 -2.80 34.79 -10.47
N SER A 170 -2.82 33.83 -9.53
CA SER A 170 -3.38 34.00 -8.19
C SER A 170 -2.94 35.30 -7.46
N PRO A 171 -1.66 35.73 -7.53
CA PRO A 171 -1.25 37.01 -6.95
C PRO A 171 -1.96 38.23 -7.57
N LEU A 172 -2.13 38.25 -8.89
CA LEU A 172 -2.77 39.36 -9.61
C LEU A 172 -4.24 39.50 -9.23
N LEU A 173 -4.92 38.39 -8.88
CA LEU A 173 -6.32 38.42 -8.46
C LEU A 173 -6.53 39.16 -7.12
N GLY A 174 -5.48 39.26 -6.30
CA GLY A 174 -5.47 40.03 -5.05
C GLY A 174 -5.19 41.52 -5.22
N ASP A 175 -4.57 41.96 -6.32
CA ASP A 175 -4.15 43.35 -6.49
C ASP A 175 -5.27 44.21 -7.10
N MET A 176 -6.10 44.85 -6.24
CA MET A 176 -7.20 45.72 -6.67
C MET A 176 -6.91 47.22 -6.46
N ASN A 177 -6.62 47.93 -7.55
CA ASN A 177 -6.46 49.39 -7.59
C ASN A 177 -7.82 50.11 -7.78
N SER A 178 -8.71 50.01 -6.80
CA SER A 178 -10.01 50.70 -6.82
C SER A 178 -10.34 51.39 -5.48
N THR A 179 -11.37 52.23 -5.46
CA THR A 179 -11.84 52.90 -4.24
C THR A 179 -12.45 51.90 -3.25
N ASN A 180 -12.42 52.19 -1.95
CA ASN A 180 -12.83 51.24 -0.89
C ASN A 180 -14.23 50.63 -1.08
N SER A 181 -15.22 51.38 -1.60
CA SER A 181 -16.57 50.85 -1.86
C SER A 181 -16.66 50.01 -3.14
N ALA A 182 -15.80 50.27 -4.12
CA ALA A 182 -15.75 49.49 -5.37
C ALA A 182 -14.97 48.18 -5.17
N LYS A 183 -14.05 48.12 -4.20
CA LYS A 183 -13.29 46.91 -3.85
C LYS A 183 -14.19 45.74 -3.49
N ASP A 184 -15.18 45.94 -2.60
CA ASP A 184 -16.08 44.86 -2.19
C ASP A 184 -16.88 44.30 -3.38
N THR A 185 -17.39 45.19 -4.26
CA THR A 185 -18.17 44.79 -5.46
C THR A 185 -17.30 44.06 -6.48
N LEU A 186 -16.07 44.53 -6.69
CA LEU A 186 -15.09 43.91 -7.57
C LEU A 186 -14.62 42.55 -7.03
N SER A 187 -14.40 42.41 -5.72
CA SER A 187 -14.10 41.15 -5.04
C SER A 187 -15.21 40.12 -5.22
N ASN A 188 -16.48 40.50 -5.00
CA ASN A 188 -17.63 39.62 -5.22
C ASN A 188 -17.72 39.14 -6.68
N SER A 189 -17.49 40.05 -7.62
CA SER A 189 -17.54 39.75 -9.06
C SER A 189 -16.38 38.82 -9.47
N THR A 190 -15.18 39.08 -8.92
CA THR A 190 -13.98 38.27 -9.16
C THR A 190 -14.11 36.88 -8.55
N LEU A 191 -14.63 36.73 -7.33
CA LEU A 191 -14.91 35.43 -6.71
C LEU A 191 -15.96 34.64 -7.50
N THR A 192 -17.02 35.30 -7.96
CA THR A 192 -18.07 34.66 -8.77
C THR A 192 -17.50 34.11 -10.07
N GLU A 193 -16.71 34.92 -10.79
CA GLU A 193 -16.10 34.49 -12.04
C GLU A 193 -15.05 33.40 -11.80
N PHE A 194 -14.25 33.53 -10.74
CA PHE A 194 -13.24 32.54 -10.36
C PHE A 194 -13.86 31.15 -10.12
N VAL A 195 -14.96 31.10 -9.37
CA VAL A 195 -15.67 29.85 -9.08
C VAL A 195 -16.25 29.23 -10.35
N LYS A 196 -16.75 30.04 -11.29
CA LYS A 196 -17.17 29.55 -12.62
C LYS A 196 -15.99 28.99 -13.42
N THR A 197 -14.85 29.69 -13.44
CA THR A 197 -13.65 29.22 -14.14
C THR A 197 -13.14 27.90 -13.56
N VAL A 198 -13.06 27.77 -12.24
CA VAL A 198 -12.61 26.52 -11.59
C VAL A 198 -13.61 25.38 -11.83
N ASN A 199 -14.92 25.68 -11.86
CA ASN A 199 -15.96 24.68 -12.13
C ASN A 199 -15.70 23.91 -13.43
N ASN A 200 -15.24 24.58 -14.49
CA ASN A 200 -14.92 23.96 -15.79
C ASN A 200 -13.84 22.88 -15.72
N PHE A 201 -13.06 22.76 -14.63
CA PHE A 201 -12.03 21.72 -14.48
C PHE A 201 -12.44 20.57 -13.55
N VAL A 202 -13.50 20.77 -12.76
CA VAL A 202 -13.93 19.82 -11.72
C VAL A 202 -15.28 19.15 -12.02
N GLN A 203 -15.92 19.52 -13.13
CA GLN A 203 -17.13 18.86 -13.62
C GLN A 203 -16.85 17.42 -14.06
N LYS A 204 -17.87 16.56 -13.91
CA LYS A 204 -17.76 15.11 -14.17
C LYS A 204 -17.47 14.76 -15.64
N ASP A 205 -17.95 15.55 -16.59
CA ASP A 205 -17.69 15.37 -18.03
C ASP A 205 -16.21 15.53 -18.39
N VAL A 206 -15.48 16.34 -17.63
CA VAL A 206 -14.03 16.57 -17.81
C VAL A 206 -13.18 15.41 -17.26
N PHE A 207 -13.76 14.49 -16.49
CA PHE A 207 -13.00 13.38 -15.88
C PHE A 207 -12.40 12.44 -16.94
N ILE A 208 -13.08 12.30 -18.08
CA ILE A 208 -12.58 11.56 -19.25
C ILE A 208 -11.25 12.13 -19.75
N VAL A 209 -11.04 13.44 -19.61
CA VAL A 209 -9.79 14.11 -19.99
C VAL A 209 -8.73 13.92 -18.90
N TRP A 210 -9.12 14.02 -17.62
CA TRP A 210 -8.23 13.75 -16.49
C TRP A 210 -7.69 12.31 -16.49
N ASP A 211 -8.50 11.34 -16.87
CA ASP A 211 -8.12 9.91 -16.92
C ASP A 211 -7.14 9.59 -18.05
N LYS A 212 -6.96 10.50 -19.02
CA LYS A 212 -5.88 10.40 -20.03
C LYS A 212 -4.51 10.79 -19.47
N LEU A 213 -4.44 11.43 -18.30
CA LEU A 213 -3.18 11.75 -17.62
C LEU A 213 -2.73 10.58 -16.75
N SER A 214 -1.40 10.38 -16.65
CA SER A 214 -0.87 9.40 -15.70
C SER A 214 -1.25 9.78 -14.26
N MET A 215 -1.44 8.78 -13.40
CA MET A 215 -1.83 8.95 -11.98
C MET A 215 -1.02 10.04 -11.25
N ASN A 216 0.31 10.04 -11.41
CA ASN A 216 1.18 11.04 -10.79
C ASN A 216 0.89 12.46 -11.33
N ARG A 217 0.75 12.62 -12.64
CA ARG A 217 0.45 13.93 -13.25
C ARG A 217 -0.94 14.43 -12.88
N ARG A 218 -1.95 13.55 -12.92
CA ARG A 218 -3.32 13.84 -12.49
C ARG A 218 -3.32 14.37 -11.06
N ARG A 219 -2.66 13.66 -10.14
CA ARG A 219 -2.54 14.03 -8.72
C ARG A 219 -1.84 15.37 -8.50
N ILE A 220 -0.73 15.62 -9.18
CA ILE A 220 0.03 16.89 -9.08
C ILE A 220 -0.83 18.08 -9.52
N HIS A 221 -1.50 17.98 -10.68
CA HIS A 221 -2.28 19.09 -11.22
C HIS A 221 -3.60 19.31 -10.49
N LEU A 222 -4.24 18.25 -9.98
CA LEU A 222 -5.41 18.40 -9.09
C LEU A 222 -5.04 19.08 -7.77
N THR A 223 -3.92 18.66 -7.17
CA THR A 223 -3.39 19.31 -5.95
C THR A 223 -3.09 20.78 -6.22
N LYS A 224 -2.48 21.08 -7.36
CA LYS A 224 -2.18 22.46 -7.78
C LYS A 224 -3.43 23.29 -8.01
N LEU A 225 -4.49 22.72 -8.61
CA LEU A 225 -5.77 23.40 -8.78
C LEU A 225 -6.41 23.75 -7.43
N MET A 226 -6.45 22.79 -6.49
CA MET A 226 -6.98 23.00 -5.15
C MET A 226 -6.18 24.06 -4.38
N HIS A 227 -4.85 23.99 -4.45
CA HIS A 227 -3.96 24.98 -3.84
C HIS A 227 -4.15 26.37 -4.45
N ALA A 228 -4.23 26.47 -5.79
CA ALA A 228 -4.47 27.74 -6.48
C ALA A 228 -5.84 28.34 -6.11
N ALA A 229 -6.87 27.50 -5.99
CA ALA A 229 -8.21 27.91 -5.56
C ALA A 229 -8.22 28.46 -4.13
N GLU A 230 -7.55 27.77 -3.20
CA GLU A 230 -7.36 28.25 -1.83
C GLU A 230 -6.65 29.60 -1.80
N GLN A 231 -5.49 29.71 -2.44
CA GLN A 231 -4.66 30.92 -2.42
C GLN A 231 -5.36 32.11 -3.08
N ALA A 232 -5.98 31.92 -4.24
CA ALA A 232 -6.71 32.98 -4.93
C ALA A 232 -7.88 33.48 -4.09
N THR A 233 -8.67 32.56 -3.52
CA THR A 233 -9.84 32.90 -2.70
C THR A 233 -9.43 33.73 -1.47
N LEU A 234 -8.37 33.32 -0.76
CA LEU A 234 -7.89 34.06 0.40
C LEU A 234 -7.42 35.46 0.03
N ARG A 235 -6.64 35.60 -1.06
CA ARG A 235 -6.14 36.90 -1.53
C ARG A 235 -7.27 37.84 -1.96
N ILE A 236 -8.25 37.35 -2.72
CA ILE A 236 -9.40 38.16 -3.13
C ILE A 236 -10.24 38.57 -1.90
N SER A 237 -10.38 37.67 -0.92
CA SER A 237 -11.16 37.93 0.30
C SER A 237 -10.48 38.93 1.24
N GLN A 238 -9.15 39.09 1.19
CA GLN A 238 -8.45 40.11 1.98
C GLN A 238 -8.75 41.55 1.50
N ASN A 239 -9.27 41.72 0.29
CA ASN A 239 -9.59 43.04 -0.26
C ASN A 239 -10.86 43.67 0.32
N PHE A 240 -11.72 42.85 0.95
CA PHE A 240 -12.93 43.34 1.59
C PHE A 240 -12.58 44.39 2.65
N GLN A 241 -13.39 45.45 2.70
CA GLN A 241 -13.21 46.52 3.69
C GLN A 241 -14.19 46.41 4.85
N LYS A 242 -15.40 45.89 4.59
CA LYS A 242 -16.46 45.73 5.59
C LYS A 242 -16.65 44.26 5.95
N THR A 243 -17.13 44.00 7.16
CA THR A 243 -17.57 42.66 7.56
C THR A 243 -18.58 42.13 6.55
N THR A 244 -18.20 41.07 5.84
CA THR A 244 -18.93 40.57 4.66
C THR A 244 -18.99 39.05 4.72
N GLN A 245 -20.16 38.51 4.44
CA GLN A 245 -20.35 37.10 4.12
C GLN A 245 -20.66 37.02 2.63
N PHE A 246 -19.92 36.20 1.90
CA PHE A 246 -20.14 35.97 0.47
C PHE A 246 -20.25 34.47 0.21
N ASP A 247 -21.22 34.07 -0.58
CA ASP A 247 -21.41 32.69 -1.03
C ASP A 247 -21.77 32.65 -2.52
N THR A 248 -21.20 31.68 -3.22
CA THR A 248 -21.49 31.44 -4.64
C THR A 248 -21.31 29.96 -4.95
N ASN A 249 -22.24 29.41 -5.74
CA ASN A 249 -22.33 27.99 -6.03
C ASN A 249 -22.36 27.78 -7.55
N SER A 250 -21.61 26.79 -8.02
CA SER A 250 -21.66 26.24 -9.38
C SER A 250 -22.07 24.76 -9.32
N SER A 251 -21.98 24.01 -10.43
CA SER A 251 -22.47 22.62 -10.48
C SER A 251 -21.68 21.66 -9.59
N ASP A 252 -20.34 21.77 -9.57
CA ASP A 252 -19.44 20.84 -8.87
C ASP A 252 -18.49 21.52 -7.88
N ILE A 253 -18.55 22.85 -7.78
CA ILE A 253 -17.81 23.64 -6.79
C ILE A 253 -18.74 24.64 -6.10
N ALA A 254 -18.57 24.81 -4.80
CA ALA A 254 -19.19 25.87 -4.03
C ALA A 254 -18.13 26.60 -3.21
N LEU A 255 -18.32 27.90 -3.03
CA LEU A 255 -17.44 28.77 -2.28
C LEU A 255 -18.25 29.57 -1.28
N LYS A 256 -17.75 29.64 -0.04
CA LYS A 256 -18.27 30.55 0.97
C LYS A 256 -17.13 31.23 1.72
N THR A 257 -17.15 32.55 1.80
CA THR A 257 -16.13 33.34 2.48
C THR A 257 -16.74 34.24 3.55
N PHE A 258 -16.00 34.42 4.64
CA PHE A 258 -16.32 35.33 5.72
C PHE A 258 -15.14 36.26 5.90
N PHE A 259 -15.41 37.56 5.88
CA PHE A 259 -14.44 38.59 6.21
C PHE A 259 -14.96 39.38 7.40
N PHE A 260 -14.13 39.56 8.43
CA PHE A 260 -14.48 40.30 9.64
C PHE A 260 -13.23 40.88 10.31
N ASP A 261 -13.44 41.90 11.14
CA ASP A 261 -12.38 42.50 11.96
C ASP A 261 -12.16 41.75 13.29
N SER A 262 -11.16 42.20 14.05
CA SER A 262 -10.80 41.64 15.36
C SER A 262 -11.90 41.73 16.42
N TYR A 263 -12.85 42.67 16.30
CA TYR A 263 -13.93 42.87 17.29
C TYR A 263 -15.05 41.86 17.11
N HIS A 264 -15.32 41.45 15.88
CA HIS A 264 -16.41 40.53 15.55
C HIS A 264 -16.00 39.04 15.63
N ILE A 265 -14.75 38.72 16.01
CA ILE A 265 -14.22 37.34 16.09
C ILE A 265 -15.07 36.45 17.02
N GLU A 266 -15.47 36.94 18.20
CA GLU A 266 -16.16 36.11 19.20
C GLU A 266 -17.64 35.85 18.87
N HIS A 267 -18.25 36.73 18.07
CA HIS A 267 -19.68 36.66 17.72
C HIS A 267 -19.92 36.03 16.34
N THR A 268 -18.85 35.79 15.57
CA THR A 268 -18.94 35.21 14.23
C THR A 268 -18.56 33.74 14.31
N HIS A 269 -19.46 32.86 13.86
CA HIS A 269 -19.20 31.43 13.77
C HIS A 269 -19.21 31.00 12.29
N PRO A 270 -18.06 31.01 11.61
CA PRO A 270 -17.99 30.67 10.21
C PRO A 270 -18.36 29.20 9.99
N TYR A 271 -19.30 28.97 9.08
CA TYR A 271 -19.74 27.63 8.69
C TYR A 271 -20.17 27.59 7.22
N MET A 272 -20.09 26.40 6.64
CA MET A 272 -20.59 26.10 5.30
C MET A 272 -21.49 24.87 5.36
N ASN A 273 -22.61 24.93 4.64
CA ASN A 273 -23.55 23.83 4.44
C ASN A 273 -23.91 23.77 2.95
N VAL A 274 -23.60 22.66 2.27
CA VAL A 274 -23.93 22.42 0.86
C VAL A 274 -24.36 20.97 0.70
N ASP A 275 -25.52 20.73 0.10
CA ASP A 275 -26.06 19.38 -0.16
C ASP A 275 -26.15 18.44 1.08
N GLY A 276 -26.25 19.01 2.29
CA GLY A 276 -26.27 18.24 3.56
C GLY A 276 -24.89 18.04 4.19
N ASP A 277 -23.82 18.37 3.46
CA ASP A 277 -22.45 18.39 3.96
C ASP A 277 -22.19 19.66 4.73
N TYR A 278 -21.64 19.53 5.94
CA TYR A 278 -21.50 20.62 6.89
C TYR A 278 -20.09 20.70 7.45
N ILE A 279 -19.52 21.90 7.49
CA ILE A 279 -18.25 22.19 8.19
C ILE A 279 -18.40 23.47 9.01
N ASN A 280 -17.87 23.44 10.23
CA ASN A 280 -17.80 24.60 11.09
C ASN A 280 -16.44 24.71 11.78
N ILE A 281 -16.09 25.96 12.09
CA ILE A 281 -14.89 26.28 12.85
C ILE A 281 -15.28 27.10 14.06
N PHE A 282 -14.62 26.84 15.18
CA PHE A 282 -14.80 27.60 16.41
C PHE A 282 -13.58 28.50 16.61
N PRO A 283 -13.72 29.83 16.42
CA PRO A 283 -12.62 30.76 16.64
C PRO A 283 -12.23 30.81 18.12
N LYS A 284 -10.93 30.90 18.40
CA LYS A 284 -10.43 31.31 19.71
C LYS A 284 -9.51 32.52 19.52
N ARG A 285 -9.90 33.66 20.10
CA ARG A 285 -9.04 34.85 20.13
C ARG A 285 -7.88 34.60 21.10
N LYS A 286 -6.66 34.88 20.66
CA LYS A 286 -5.49 34.83 21.56
C LYS A 286 -5.51 36.07 22.46
N ALA A 287 -5.58 35.86 23.77
CA ALA A 287 -5.82 36.91 24.79
C ALA A 287 -4.70 37.98 24.93
N ALA A 288 -3.61 37.91 24.15
CA ALA A 288 -2.37 38.62 24.45
C ALA A 288 -2.18 39.99 23.75
N TYR A 289 -3.03 40.41 22.81
CA TYR A 289 -2.84 41.69 22.11
C TYR A 289 -4.16 42.39 21.70
N ASP A 290 -4.28 43.67 22.03
CA ASP A 290 -5.27 44.62 21.50
C ASP A 290 -4.91 45.09 20.07
N SER A 291 -4.36 44.19 19.24
CA SER A 291 -4.03 44.52 17.86
C SER A 291 -5.30 44.49 17.00
N TYR A 292 -5.66 45.66 16.46
CA TYR A 292 -6.64 45.73 15.37
C TYR A 292 -6.14 44.89 14.20
N GLY A 293 -6.99 44.00 13.70
CA GLY A 293 -6.63 43.14 12.59
C GLY A 293 -7.82 42.64 11.81
N LYS A 294 -7.55 42.09 10.64
CA LYS A 294 -8.54 41.58 9.68
C LYS A 294 -8.39 40.08 9.53
N VAL A 295 -9.52 39.37 9.45
CA VAL A 295 -9.56 37.92 9.27
C VAL A 295 -10.44 37.59 8.06
N ALA A 296 -9.91 36.76 7.18
CA ALA A 296 -10.63 36.14 6.09
C ALA A 296 -10.66 34.62 6.29
N VAL A 297 -11.85 34.03 6.24
CA VAL A 297 -12.09 32.59 6.27
C VAL A 297 -12.69 32.20 4.95
N ALA A 298 -12.12 31.20 4.28
CA ALA A 298 -12.60 30.68 3.00
C ALA A 298 -12.93 29.20 3.14
N PHE A 299 -14.12 28.82 2.67
CA PHE A 299 -14.55 27.44 2.55
C PHE A 299 -14.73 27.10 1.07
N LEU A 300 -14.12 26.00 0.63
CA LEU A 300 -14.29 25.45 -0.71
C LEU A 300 -14.89 24.05 -0.59
N TYR A 301 -15.84 23.75 -1.45
CA TYR A 301 -16.50 22.46 -1.53
C TYR A 301 -16.44 21.95 -2.94
N TYR A 302 -15.95 20.73 -3.12
CA TYR A 302 -15.85 20.04 -4.40
C TYR A 302 -16.71 18.78 -4.38
N LYS A 303 -17.76 18.77 -5.18
CA LYS A 303 -18.78 17.73 -5.17
C LYS A 303 -18.26 16.39 -5.70
N SER A 304 -17.46 16.44 -6.77
CA SER A 304 -17.21 15.24 -7.59
C SER A 304 -15.75 14.83 -7.70
N ILE A 305 -14.77 15.60 -7.22
CA ILE A 305 -13.34 15.35 -7.52
C ILE A 305 -12.72 14.13 -6.81
N GLY A 306 -13.38 13.58 -5.78
CA GLY A 306 -12.86 12.49 -4.95
C GLY A 306 -12.32 11.28 -5.75
N PRO A 307 -13.08 10.72 -6.72
CA PRO A 307 -12.63 9.60 -7.54
C PRO A 307 -11.35 9.86 -8.34
N LEU A 308 -11.05 11.12 -8.72
CA LEU A 308 -9.82 11.44 -9.47
C LEU A 308 -8.54 11.22 -8.65
N PHE A 309 -8.65 11.19 -7.32
CA PHE A 309 -7.55 10.85 -6.42
C PHE A 309 -7.41 9.34 -6.18
N SER A 310 -8.43 8.56 -6.52
CA SER A 310 -8.46 7.11 -6.32
C SER A 310 -7.75 6.39 -7.47
N SER A 311 -7.15 5.22 -7.19
CA SER A 311 -6.59 4.37 -8.23
C SER A 311 -7.72 3.89 -9.14
N SER A 312 -7.57 4.10 -10.45
CA SER A 312 -8.55 3.72 -11.46
C SER A 312 -7.84 2.88 -12.51
N ASP A 313 -7.30 1.73 -12.12
CA ASP A 313 -6.83 0.76 -13.10
C ASP A 313 -8.00 -0.12 -13.54
N ASN A 314 -8.55 0.26 -14.70
CA ASN A 314 -9.20 -0.57 -15.72
C ASN A 314 -9.93 -1.84 -15.24
N LEU A 315 -11.27 -1.74 -15.20
CA LEU A 315 -12.13 -2.86 -15.55
C LEU A 315 -11.70 -3.40 -16.93
N LEU A 316 -11.26 -4.66 -16.97
CA LEU A 316 -10.83 -5.47 -18.14
C LEU A 316 -9.30 -5.58 -18.33
N GLU A 317 -8.62 -6.28 -17.43
CA GLU A 317 -7.62 -7.32 -17.75
C GLU A 317 -7.10 -8.00 -16.46
N PRO A 318 -7.09 -9.36 -16.36
CA PRO A 318 -6.46 -10.03 -15.23
C PRO A 318 -4.94 -10.13 -15.49
N GLN A 319 -4.18 -9.08 -15.16
CA GLN A 319 -2.73 -9.18 -15.11
C GLN A 319 -2.24 -9.52 -13.71
N SER A 320 -1.56 -10.65 -13.63
CA SER A 320 -0.81 -11.15 -12.50
C SER A 320 0.43 -10.27 -12.24
N SER A 321 0.35 -9.39 -11.26
CA SER A 321 1.53 -8.90 -10.56
C SER A 321 1.20 -8.51 -9.13
N ASP A 322 2.01 -9.09 -8.26
CA ASP A 322 2.00 -9.07 -6.81
C ASP A 322 2.38 -7.66 -6.32
N ASN A 323 1.39 -6.78 -6.14
CA ASN A 323 1.46 -5.51 -5.37
C ASN A 323 0.04 -4.90 -5.29
N SER A 324 -0.83 -5.44 -4.44
CA SER A 324 -2.09 -4.75 -4.13
C SER A 324 -1.84 -3.73 -3.01
N GLU A 325 -1.42 -2.53 -3.42
CA GLU A 325 -1.56 -1.34 -2.56
C GLU A 325 -3.02 -1.21 -2.16
N GLU A 326 -3.28 -0.92 -0.88
CA GLU A 326 -4.61 -0.70 -0.34
C GLU A 326 -5.34 0.36 -1.20
N GLU A 327 -6.43 -0.03 -1.87
CA GLU A 327 -7.25 0.92 -2.62
C GLU A 327 -8.01 1.83 -1.64
N GLU A 328 -7.35 2.87 -1.14
CA GLU A 328 -7.99 3.98 -0.45
C GLU A 328 -8.85 4.74 -1.46
N ARG A 329 -10.15 4.50 -1.40
CA ARG A 329 -11.12 5.17 -2.27
C ARG A 329 -11.82 6.30 -1.52
N VAL A 330 -11.82 7.48 -2.13
CA VAL A 330 -12.60 8.62 -1.64
C VAL A 330 -14.08 8.38 -1.97
N ILE A 331 -14.94 8.35 -0.94
CA ILE A 331 -16.38 8.04 -1.06
C ILE A 331 -17.30 9.22 -0.75
N SER A 332 -16.74 10.38 -0.41
CA SER A 332 -17.46 11.63 -0.18
C SER A 332 -17.02 12.73 -1.16
N SER A 333 -17.68 13.88 -1.06
CA SER A 333 -17.17 15.16 -1.52
C SER A 333 -15.85 15.54 -0.81
N VAL A 334 -15.14 16.54 -1.33
CA VAL A 334 -13.96 17.12 -0.69
C VAL A 334 -14.31 18.51 -0.20
N ILE A 335 -14.11 18.78 1.10
CA ILE A 335 -14.39 20.08 1.71
C ILE A 335 -13.12 20.66 2.32
N SER A 336 -12.89 21.95 2.19
CA SER A 336 -11.74 22.60 2.79
C SER A 336 -12.09 23.91 3.46
N VAL A 337 -11.24 24.28 4.42
CA VAL A 337 -11.33 25.54 5.12
C VAL A 337 -9.94 26.10 5.31
N SER A 338 -9.80 27.38 5.01
CA SER A 338 -8.53 28.09 5.07
C SER A 338 -8.73 29.46 5.67
N ILE A 339 -7.72 29.93 6.41
CA ILE A 339 -7.83 31.16 7.19
C ILE A 339 -6.61 32.02 6.90
N SER A 340 -6.85 33.29 6.67
CA SER A 340 -5.80 34.30 6.57
C SER A 340 -6.11 35.46 7.51
N SER A 341 -5.18 35.75 8.41
CA SER A 341 -5.30 36.87 9.35
C SER A 341 -4.10 37.81 9.23
N ASN A 342 -4.37 39.10 9.40
CA ASN A 342 -3.34 40.12 9.52
C ASN A 342 -3.57 40.91 10.83
N PRO A 343 -2.73 40.73 11.86
CA PRO A 343 -1.51 39.91 11.90
C PRO A 343 -1.77 38.39 11.92
N PRO A 344 -0.79 37.54 11.51
CA PRO A 344 -0.97 36.07 11.43
C PRO A 344 -1.30 35.38 12.76
N THR A 345 -0.93 35.98 13.89
CA THR A 345 -1.13 35.44 15.24
C THR A 345 -2.50 35.75 15.85
N LEU A 346 -3.36 36.49 15.12
CA LEU A 346 -4.65 36.98 15.61
C LEU A 346 -5.68 35.86 15.80
N TYR A 347 -5.64 34.84 14.95
CA TYR A 347 -6.65 33.79 14.88
C TYR A 347 -6.06 32.42 15.22
N GLU A 348 -6.45 31.86 16.36
CA GLU A 348 -6.02 30.51 16.77
C GLU A 348 -7.16 29.51 16.57
N LEU A 349 -6.86 28.44 15.84
CA LEU A 349 -7.80 27.36 15.60
C LEU A 349 -7.80 26.40 16.79
N GLU A 350 -8.96 26.17 17.41
CA GLU A 350 -9.06 25.15 18.45
C GLU A 350 -9.29 23.76 17.83
N LYS A 351 -10.44 23.55 17.20
CA LYS A 351 -10.81 22.29 16.52
C LYS A 351 -11.80 22.56 15.39
N ILE A 352 -11.74 21.74 14.35
CA ILE A 352 -12.68 21.76 13.22
C ILE A 352 -13.54 20.52 13.31
N THR A 353 -14.84 20.69 13.09
CA THR A 353 -15.75 19.57 12.92
C THR A 353 -16.44 19.65 11.57
N PHE A 354 -16.47 18.53 10.87
CA PHE A 354 -17.16 18.42 9.60
C PHE A 354 -17.96 17.12 9.54
N THR A 355 -19.06 17.15 8.80
CA THR A 355 -19.92 16.00 8.52
C THR A 355 -20.12 15.94 7.02
N LEU A 356 -19.71 14.85 6.39
CA LEU A 356 -19.87 14.63 4.96
C LEU A 356 -20.78 13.43 4.72
N SER A 357 -21.68 13.60 3.77
CA SER A 357 -22.43 12.54 3.14
C SER A 357 -21.50 11.68 2.30
N HIS A 358 -21.72 10.37 2.30
CA HIS A 358 -20.92 9.42 1.54
C HIS A 358 -21.79 8.30 1.01
N MET A 359 -21.27 7.58 0.02
CA MET A 359 -21.92 6.37 -0.50
C MET A 359 -22.11 5.34 0.63
N LYS A 360 -23.22 4.60 0.57
CA LYS A 360 -23.54 3.56 1.56
C LYS A 360 -22.43 2.50 1.58
N THR A 361 -21.77 2.36 2.72
CA THR A 361 -20.75 1.33 2.95
C THR A 361 -21.43 0.04 3.40
N THR A 362 -20.98 -1.13 2.91
CA THR A 362 -21.39 -2.41 3.52
C THR A 362 -20.66 -2.59 4.85
N ASP A 363 -21.21 -3.36 5.79
CA ASP A 363 -20.63 -3.61 7.14
C ASP A 363 -19.15 -4.05 7.15
N LYS A 364 -18.62 -4.52 6.01
CA LYS A 364 -17.20 -4.89 5.84
C LYS A 364 -16.24 -3.71 5.73
N TYR A 365 -16.69 -2.51 5.39
CA TYR A 365 -15.82 -1.35 5.16
C TYR A 365 -16.05 -0.29 6.24
N ARG A 366 -14.95 0.30 6.74
CA ARG A 366 -15.00 1.39 7.71
C ARG A 366 -14.74 2.72 7.03
N SER A 367 -15.57 3.71 7.35
CA SER A 367 -15.35 5.11 6.97
C SER A 367 -14.22 5.70 7.81
N GLN A 368 -13.23 6.30 7.16
CA GLN A 368 -12.09 6.96 7.79
C GLN A 368 -12.07 8.44 7.46
N CYS A 369 -11.78 9.26 8.47
CA CYS A 369 -11.62 10.71 8.32
C CYS A 369 -10.19 11.00 7.82
N ALA A 370 -10.08 11.53 6.61
CA ALA A 370 -8.78 11.82 6.01
C ALA A 370 -8.68 13.28 5.58
N PHE A 371 -7.44 13.70 5.36
CA PHE A 371 -7.12 14.97 4.73
C PHE A 371 -6.04 14.80 3.66
N TRP A 372 -6.02 15.71 2.69
CA TRP A 372 -5.02 15.74 1.64
C TRP A 372 -3.75 16.39 2.15
N SER A 373 -2.72 15.58 2.43
CA SER A 373 -1.40 16.04 2.84
C SER A 373 -0.53 16.25 1.59
N TYR A 374 -0.01 17.45 1.38
CA TYR A 374 0.83 17.73 0.22
C TYR A 374 1.94 18.73 0.55
N SER A 375 3.03 18.68 -0.22
CA SER A 375 4.08 19.69 -0.20
C SER A 375 3.76 20.80 -1.19
N SER A 376 3.76 22.05 -0.74
CA SER A 376 3.49 23.23 -1.58
C SER A 376 4.53 23.43 -2.70
N ASP A 377 5.75 22.91 -2.55
CA ASP A 377 6.82 23.12 -3.52
C ASP A 377 6.71 22.14 -4.70
N THR A 378 6.38 20.88 -4.41
CA THR A 378 6.30 19.81 -5.44
C THR A 378 4.89 19.53 -5.90
N MET A 379 3.87 20.00 -5.17
CA MET A 379 2.45 19.66 -5.34
C MET A 379 2.19 18.14 -5.32
N ASN A 380 3.12 17.37 -4.76
CA ASN A 380 2.91 15.94 -4.54
C ASN A 380 2.19 15.76 -3.20
N GLY A 381 1.15 14.92 -3.20
CA GLY A 381 0.32 14.70 -2.03
C GLY A 381 -0.18 13.28 -1.88
N SER A 382 -0.74 12.97 -0.73
CA SER A 382 -1.41 11.71 -0.41
C SER A 382 -2.47 11.95 0.66
N TRP A 383 -3.48 11.07 0.72
CA TRP A 383 -4.40 11.10 1.85
C TRP A 383 -3.66 10.67 3.13
N SER A 384 -3.98 11.34 4.24
CA SER A 384 -3.46 11.02 5.57
C SER A 384 -4.57 11.07 6.60
N LEU A 385 -4.45 10.24 7.64
CA LEU A 385 -5.38 10.17 8.77
C LEU A 385 -4.88 10.97 9.98
N GLU A 386 -3.66 11.52 9.92
CA GLU A 386 -3.02 12.19 11.05
C GLU A 386 -3.77 13.46 11.50
N GLY A 387 -3.96 13.60 12.81
CA GLY A 387 -4.66 14.76 13.37
C GLY A 387 -6.19 14.74 13.23
N CYS A 388 -6.76 13.76 12.51
CA CYS A 388 -8.20 13.59 12.33
C CYS A 388 -8.75 12.43 13.17
N LYS A 389 -9.92 12.62 13.78
CA LYS A 389 -10.61 11.63 14.61
C LYS A 389 -12.07 11.50 14.20
N LEU A 390 -12.53 10.26 14.08
CA LEU A 390 -13.93 9.94 13.87
C LEU A 390 -14.75 10.30 15.12
N LEU A 391 -15.85 11.04 14.95
CA LEU A 391 -16.79 11.34 16.04
C LEU A 391 -17.98 10.38 16.00
N SER A 392 -18.63 10.29 14.85
CA SER A 392 -19.78 9.42 14.60
C SER A 392 -19.83 9.06 13.13
N SER A 393 -20.28 7.84 12.81
CA SER A 393 -20.51 7.40 11.44
C SER A 393 -21.84 6.66 11.39
N ASN A 394 -22.63 6.96 10.38
CA ASN A 394 -23.86 6.26 10.03
C ASN A 394 -23.74 5.74 8.59
N GLU A 395 -24.75 5.04 8.08
CA GLU A 395 -24.70 4.47 6.72
C GLU A 395 -24.46 5.51 5.61
N THR A 396 -24.91 6.76 5.82
CA THR A 396 -24.90 7.81 4.79
C THR A 396 -24.06 9.03 5.14
N HIS A 397 -23.70 9.21 6.42
CA HIS A 397 -23.00 10.41 6.90
C HIS A 397 -21.91 10.03 7.89
N THR A 398 -20.77 10.69 7.77
CA THR A 398 -19.65 10.53 8.70
C THR A 398 -19.20 11.89 9.21
N SER A 399 -19.13 12.01 10.54
CA SER A 399 -18.69 13.20 11.25
C SER A 399 -17.29 13.01 11.83
N CYS A 400 -16.44 14.00 11.57
CA CYS A 400 -15.02 13.97 11.86
C CYS A 400 -14.58 15.23 12.61
N ARG A 401 -13.49 15.10 13.36
CA ARG A 401 -12.84 16.21 14.07
C ARG A 401 -11.35 16.25 13.76
N CYS A 402 -10.85 17.37 13.25
CA CYS A 402 -9.44 17.55 12.92
C CYS A 402 -8.85 18.80 13.62
N ASN A 403 -7.52 18.87 13.71
CA ASN A 403 -6.77 19.92 14.40
C ASN A 403 -5.93 20.82 13.46
N HIS A 404 -6.16 20.76 12.16
CA HIS A 404 -5.44 21.54 11.14
C HIS A 404 -6.42 22.03 10.08
N LEU A 405 -6.02 23.00 9.26
CA LEU A 405 -6.80 23.57 8.16
C LEU A 405 -6.28 22.97 6.85
N THR A 406 -7.05 22.07 6.23
CA THR A 406 -6.64 21.36 5.01
C THR A 406 -7.88 20.99 4.18
N HIS A 407 -7.69 20.17 3.13
CA HIS A 407 -8.79 19.58 2.35
C HIS A 407 -9.15 18.20 2.93
N PHE A 408 -10.39 18.05 3.35
CA PHE A 408 -10.90 16.86 4.04
C PHE A 408 -11.79 16.01 3.14
N ALA A 409 -11.75 14.70 3.36
CA ALA A 409 -12.66 13.75 2.74
C ALA A 409 -12.86 12.51 3.62
N ILE A 410 -13.85 11.69 3.26
CA ILE A 410 -14.10 10.38 3.86
C ILE A 410 -13.56 9.30 2.92
N LEU A 411 -12.67 8.46 3.45
CA LEU A 411 -12.14 7.31 2.76
C LEU A 411 -12.89 6.05 3.18
N MET A 412 -13.01 5.11 2.24
CA MET A 412 -13.40 3.75 2.51
C MET A 412 -12.15 2.89 2.63
N SER A 413 -11.94 2.27 3.78
CA SER A 413 -10.91 1.25 3.97
C SER A 413 -11.59 -0.08 4.29
N SER A 414 -11.10 -1.17 3.67
CA SER A 414 -11.55 -2.52 4.02
C SER A 414 -11.28 -2.74 5.50
N GLY A 415 -12.35 -2.92 6.29
CA GLY A 415 -12.25 -3.02 7.74
C GLY A 415 -11.30 -4.16 8.12
N SER A 416 -10.22 -3.78 8.80
CA SER A 416 -9.25 -4.63 9.53
C SER A 416 -9.49 -6.14 9.45
N SER A 417 -9.18 -6.76 8.30
CA SER A 417 -8.51 -8.04 8.35
C SER A 417 -7.08 -7.71 8.70
N ILE A 418 -6.64 -8.12 9.90
CA ILE A 418 -5.24 -8.27 10.35
C ILE A 418 -4.29 -7.85 9.24
N GLY A 419 -3.70 -6.66 9.35
CA GLY A 419 -2.95 -6.03 8.26
C GLY A 419 -2.08 -7.08 7.57
N ILE A 420 -2.10 -7.13 6.24
CA ILE A 420 -1.48 -8.22 5.46
C ILE A 420 -0.01 -8.44 5.88
N LYS A 421 0.67 -7.38 6.39
CA LYS A 421 1.97 -7.47 7.09
C LYS A 421 1.94 -8.28 8.38
N ASP A 422 1.04 -7.96 9.33
CA ASP A 422 0.85 -8.73 10.56
C ASP A 422 0.41 -10.17 10.25
N TYR A 423 -0.47 -10.39 9.28
CA TYR A 423 -0.90 -11.74 8.88
C TYR A 423 0.28 -12.56 8.32
N ASN A 424 1.10 -11.95 7.44
CA ASN A 424 2.28 -12.60 6.88
C ASN A 424 3.33 -12.87 7.96
N ILE A 425 3.59 -11.92 8.86
CA ILE A 425 4.52 -12.10 9.99
C ILE A 425 4.01 -13.20 10.93
N LEU A 426 2.73 -13.16 11.31
CA LEU A 426 2.11 -14.14 12.20
C LEU A 426 2.13 -15.55 11.57
N THR A 427 1.90 -15.65 10.26
CA THR A 427 1.98 -16.92 9.51
C THR A 427 3.41 -17.45 9.44
N ARG A 428 4.42 -16.59 9.32
CA ARG A 428 5.83 -17.03 9.39
C ARG A 428 6.23 -17.48 10.78
N ILE A 429 5.77 -16.78 11.82
CA ILE A 429 6.00 -17.17 13.22
C ILE A 429 5.33 -18.51 13.52
N THR A 430 4.07 -18.73 13.09
CA THR A 430 3.40 -20.03 13.28
C THR A 430 4.12 -21.15 12.54
N GLN A 431 4.52 -20.95 11.28
CA GLN A 431 5.24 -21.96 10.50
C GLN A 431 6.55 -22.39 11.18
N LEU A 432 7.41 -21.42 11.53
CA LEU A 432 8.69 -21.72 12.18
C LEU A 432 8.51 -22.33 13.57
N GLY A 433 7.59 -21.78 14.37
CA GLY A 433 7.29 -22.26 15.71
C GLY A 433 6.77 -23.69 15.74
N ILE A 434 5.81 -24.02 14.88
CA ILE A 434 5.24 -25.37 14.79
C ILE A 434 6.29 -26.38 14.33
N ILE A 435 7.18 -26.04 13.38
CA ILE A 435 8.27 -26.95 12.97
C ILE A 435 9.19 -27.26 14.17
N ILE A 436 9.58 -26.26 14.94
CA ILE A 436 10.41 -26.45 16.15
C ILE A 436 9.66 -27.30 17.17
N SER A 437 8.38 -27.00 17.41
CA SER A 437 7.51 -27.75 18.32
C SER A 437 7.39 -29.22 17.94
N LEU A 438 7.19 -29.53 16.65
CA LEU A 438 7.12 -30.89 16.13
C LEU A 438 8.42 -31.68 16.34
N ILE A 439 9.59 -31.05 16.15
CA ILE A 439 10.89 -31.67 16.43
C ILE A 439 11.01 -32.01 17.93
N CYS A 440 10.71 -31.05 18.80
CA CYS A 440 10.75 -31.25 20.25
C CYS A 440 9.79 -32.34 20.74
N LEU A 441 8.55 -32.36 20.24
CA LEU A 441 7.56 -33.39 20.56
C LEU A 441 7.97 -34.77 20.02
N SER A 442 8.59 -34.83 18.85
CA SER A 442 9.12 -36.09 18.28
C SER A 442 10.20 -36.70 19.16
N ILE A 443 11.16 -35.88 19.63
CA ILE A 443 12.21 -36.33 20.57
C ILE A 443 11.58 -36.79 21.89
N CYS A 444 10.57 -36.08 22.38
CA CYS A 444 9.83 -36.45 23.59
C CYS A 444 9.13 -37.81 23.45
N ILE A 445 8.42 -38.04 22.34
CA ILE A 445 7.74 -39.32 22.05
C ILE A 445 8.75 -40.45 21.91
N PHE A 446 9.84 -40.22 21.17
CA PHE A 446 10.91 -41.20 20.98
C PHE A 446 11.53 -41.61 22.32
N THR A 447 11.81 -40.64 23.19
CA THR A 447 12.34 -40.88 24.54
C THR A 447 11.40 -41.77 25.35
N PHE A 448 10.09 -41.48 25.36
CA PHE A 448 9.14 -42.32 26.10
C PHE A 448 8.88 -43.70 25.48
N TRP A 449 9.18 -43.91 24.19
CA TRP A 449 9.04 -45.21 23.53
C TRP A 449 10.29 -46.08 23.69
N PHE A 450 11.48 -45.48 23.57
CA PHE A 450 12.75 -46.19 23.55
C PHE A 450 13.16 -46.69 24.93
N PHE A 451 12.93 -45.90 25.98
CA PHE A 451 13.28 -46.27 27.34
C PHE A 451 12.14 -47.07 28.01
N SER A 452 12.06 -48.37 27.73
CA SER A 452 11.03 -49.24 28.35
C SER A 452 11.14 -49.32 29.88
N GLU A 453 12.35 -49.12 30.43
CA GLU A 453 12.59 -49.07 31.89
C GLU A 453 11.90 -47.87 32.58
N ILE A 454 11.54 -46.81 31.84
CA ILE A 454 10.89 -45.59 32.36
C ILE A 454 9.34 -45.68 32.22
N GLN A 455 8.81 -46.82 31.76
CA GLN A 455 7.39 -46.99 31.48
C GLN A 455 6.57 -47.09 32.77
N SER A 456 5.80 -46.04 33.05
CA SER A 456 4.95 -45.86 34.22
C SER A 456 3.58 -45.37 33.74
N THR A 457 2.53 -45.56 34.54
CA THR A 457 1.19 -45.01 34.25
C THR A 457 1.25 -43.52 33.91
N ARG A 458 2.13 -42.77 34.58
CA ARG A 458 2.36 -41.35 34.31
C ARG A 458 3.00 -41.08 32.95
N THR A 459 4.06 -41.81 32.59
CA THR A 459 4.74 -41.62 31.30
C THR A 459 3.88 -42.10 30.14
N THR A 460 2.97 -43.05 30.36
CA THR A 460 1.90 -43.39 29.40
C THR A 460 0.93 -42.22 29.19
N ILE A 461 0.49 -41.54 30.26
CA ILE A 461 -0.37 -40.35 30.15
C ILE A 461 0.34 -39.24 29.35
N HIS A 462 1.60 -38.94 29.69
CA HIS A 462 2.39 -37.95 28.96
C HIS A 462 2.66 -38.34 27.51
N LYS A 463 2.90 -39.63 27.22
CA LYS A 463 3.05 -40.16 25.86
C LYS A 463 1.79 -39.88 25.03
N ASN A 464 0.60 -40.15 25.57
CA ASN A 464 -0.65 -39.91 24.85
C ASN A 464 -0.94 -38.41 24.69
N LEU A 465 -0.62 -37.59 25.70
CA LEU A 465 -0.73 -36.12 25.61
C LEU A 465 0.17 -35.57 24.49
N CYS A 466 1.47 -35.93 24.47
CA CYS A 466 2.41 -35.50 23.44
C CYS A 466 2.02 -36.02 22.05
N CYS A 467 1.50 -37.25 21.94
CA CYS A 467 1.06 -37.83 20.68
C CYS A 467 -0.15 -37.09 20.09
N ASN A 468 -1.15 -36.75 20.91
CA ASN A 468 -2.32 -35.98 20.45
C ASN A 468 -1.93 -34.56 20.02
N LEU A 469 -1.05 -33.89 20.77
CA LEU A 469 -0.56 -32.55 20.40
C LEU A 469 0.28 -32.58 19.12
N PHE A 470 1.15 -33.58 18.96
CA PHE A 470 1.93 -33.77 17.73
C PHE A 470 1.01 -33.97 16.51
N LEU A 471 -0.01 -34.82 16.63
CA LEU A 471 -0.98 -35.04 15.55
C LEU A 471 -1.81 -33.78 15.25
N ALA A 472 -2.23 -33.02 16.28
CA ALA A 472 -2.94 -31.76 16.09
C ALA A 472 -2.07 -30.71 15.36
N GLU A 473 -0.83 -30.52 15.79
CA GLU A 473 0.10 -29.57 15.18
C GLU A 473 0.46 -29.96 13.73
N LEU A 474 0.65 -31.26 13.46
CA LEU A 474 0.89 -31.76 12.11
C LEU A 474 -0.31 -31.52 11.19
N VAL A 475 -1.52 -31.84 11.64
CA VAL A 475 -2.76 -31.61 10.88
C VAL A 475 -2.97 -30.11 10.64
N PHE A 476 -2.63 -29.25 11.61
CA PHE A 476 -2.74 -27.80 11.46
C PHE A 476 -1.75 -27.26 10.42
N LEU A 477 -0.52 -27.76 10.42
CA LEU A 477 0.50 -27.39 9.43
C LEU A 477 0.10 -27.79 8.00
N VAL A 478 -0.47 -28.99 7.80
CA VAL A 478 -1.00 -29.42 6.50
C VAL A 478 -2.25 -28.62 6.09
N GLY A 479 -3.08 -28.25 7.08
CA GLY A 479 -4.34 -27.55 6.87
C GLY A 479 -4.23 -26.05 6.53
N ILE A 480 -3.09 -25.40 6.81
CA ILE A 480 -2.97 -23.93 6.68
C ILE A 480 -3.04 -23.42 5.23
N ASN A 481 -2.65 -24.24 4.25
CA ASN A 481 -2.49 -23.82 2.86
C ASN A 481 -3.43 -24.53 1.87
N THR A 482 -4.39 -25.33 2.36
CA THR A 482 -5.22 -26.22 1.53
C THR A 482 -6.70 -25.81 1.53
N ASN A 483 -6.96 -24.54 1.16
CA ASN A 483 -8.31 -23.93 1.18
C ASN A 483 -9.17 -24.21 -0.07
N THR A 484 -8.67 -24.97 -1.05
CA THR A 484 -9.35 -25.14 -2.35
C THR A 484 -10.53 -26.13 -2.30
N ASN A 485 -10.45 -27.14 -1.42
CA ASN A 485 -11.47 -28.18 -1.32
C ASN A 485 -12.24 -28.08 0.01
N LYS A 486 -13.50 -27.63 -0.04
CA LYS A 486 -14.37 -27.47 1.14
C LYS A 486 -14.51 -28.76 1.96
N LEU A 487 -14.59 -29.92 1.30
CA LEU A 487 -14.66 -31.22 1.97
C LEU A 487 -13.38 -31.53 2.76
N PHE A 488 -12.22 -31.29 2.15
CA PHE A 488 -10.92 -31.52 2.79
C PHE A 488 -10.74 -30.60 4.01
N CYS A 489 -11.08 -29.33 3.85
CA CYS A 489 -11.03 -28.33 4.90
C CYS A 489 -11.94 -28.66 6.11
N SER A 490 -13.11 -29.23 5.84
CA SER A 490 -14.05 -29.69 6.86
C SER A 490 -13.52 -30.90 7.64
N ILE A 491 -12.90 -31.87 6.95
CA ILE A 491 -12.27 -33.04 7.58
C ILE A 491 -11.11 -32.60 8.48
N ILE A 492 -10.24 -31.70 8.00
CA ILE A 492 -9.13 -31.15 8.77
C ILE A 492 -9.64 -30.44 10.03
N ALA A 493 -10.66 -29.59 9.91
CA ALA A 493 -11.28 -28.94 11.07
C ALA A 493 -11.85 -29.94 12.08
N GLY A 494 -12.45 -31.04 11.61
CA GLY A 494 -12.96 -32.12 12.45
C GLY A 494 -11.86 -32.87 13.20
N LEU A 495 -10.78 -33.22 12.51
CA LEU A 495 -9.62 -33.88 13.10
C LEU A 495 -8.95 -33.00 14.15
N LEU A 496 -8.78 -31.72 13.87
CA LEU A 496 -8.21 -30.79 14.84
C LEU A 496 -9.09 -30.63 16.09
N HIS A 497 -10.40 -30.50 15.91
CA HIS A 497 -11.35 -30.45 17.02
C HIS A 497 -11.19 -31.67 17.94
N TYR A 498 -11.07 -32.87 17.36
CA TYR A 498 -10.87 -34.10 18.10
C TYR A 498 -9.53 -34.15 18.85
N PHE A 499 -8.41 -33.89 18.16
CA PHE A 499 -7.07 -34.02 18.77
C PHE A 499 -6.84 -33.01 19.90
N PHE A 500 -7.31 -31.76 19.76
CA PHE A 500 -7.20 -30.77 20.83
C PHE A 500 -8.05 -31.14 22.05
N LEU A 501 -9.30 -31.60 21.86
CA LEU A 501 -10.13 -32.08 22.98
C LEU A 501 -9.54 -33.33 23.64
N ALA A 502 -8.95 -34.24 22.86
CA ALA A 502 -8.24 -35.39 23.40
C ALA A 502 -7.02 -34.98 24.24
N ALA A 503 -6.25 -33.98 23.80
CA ALA A 503 -5.15 -33.44 24.60
C ALA A 503 -5.66 -32.88 25.95
N PHE A 504 -6.77 -32.14 25.96
CA PHE A 504 -7.39 -31.67 27.21
C PHE A 504 -7.89 -32.82 28.09
N ALA A 505 -8.51 -33.84 27.51
CA ALA A 505 -8.97 -35.02 28.26
C ALA A 505 -7.80 -35.76 28.93
N TRP A 506 -6.67 -35.95 28.23
CA TRP A 506 -5.47 -36.57 28.79
C TRP A 506 -4.79 -35.71 29.87
N MET A 507 -4.84 -34.38 29.74
CA MET A 507 -4.42 -33.49 30.82
C MET A 507 -5.35 -33.58 32.04
N CYS A 508 -6.66 -33.72 31.82
CA CYS A 508 -7.62 -33.95 32.91
C CYS A 508 -7.32 -35.24 33.67
N ILE A 509 -7.03 -36.32 32.92
CA ILE A 509 -6.60 -37.60 33.49
C ILE A 509 -5.30 -37.41 34.29
N GLU A 510 -4.34 -36.59 33.82
CA GLU A 510 -3.14 -36.28 34.59
C GLU A 510 -3.46 -35.61 35.94
N GLY A 511 -4.36 -34.61 35.94
CA GLY A 511 -4.83 -33.95 37.16
C GLY A 511 -5.50 -34.91 38.14
N ILE A 512 -6.38 -35.78 37.65
CA ILE A 512 -7.06 -36.81 38.45
C ILE A 512 -6.07 -37.85 38.98
N HIS A 513 -5.12 -38.29 38.15
CA HIS A 513 -4.09 -39.25 38.54
C HIS A 513 -3.19 -38.70 39.64
N LEU A 514 -2.78 -37.42 39.54
CA LEU A 514 -2.04 -36.74 40.60
C LEU A 514 -2.86 -36.64 41.89
N TYR A 515 -4.15 -36.32 41.78
CA TYR A 515 -5.07 -36.28 42.93
C TYR A 515 -5.15 -37.63 43.63
N LEU A 516 -5.33 -38.74 42.89
CA LEU A 516 -5.42 -40.08 43.45
C LEU A 516 -4.13 -40.51 44.19
N ILE A 517 -2.95 -40.15 43.65
CA ILE A 517 -1.66 -40.39 44.31
C ILE A 517 -1.57 -39.64 45.65
N VAL A 518 -1.98 -38.37 45.69
CA VAL A 518 -1.90 -37.51 46.89
C VAL A 518 -2.97 -37.87 47.93
N VAL A 519 -4.12 -38.42 47.50
CA VAL A 519 -5.13 -38.94 48.42
C VAL A 519 -4.73 -40.30 49.01
N GLY A 520 -3.76 -41.00 48.40
CA GLY A 520 -3.20 -42.23 48.95
C GLY A 520 -4.15 -43.42 48.85
N VAL A 521 -5.09 -43.40 47.91
CA VAL A 521 -6.00 -44.52 47.68
C VAL A 521 -5.24 -45.61 46.91
N ILE A 522 -5.14 -46.80 47.47
CA ILE A 522 -4.56 -47.97 46.78
C ILE A 522 -5.63 -48.50 45.81
N TYR A 523 -5.43 -48.27 44.52
CA TYR A 523 -6.34 -48.74 43.45
C TYR A 523 -5.66 -49.78 42.56
N ASN A 524 -6.49 -50.61 41.91
CA ASN A 524 -6.00 -51.60 40.95
C ASN A 524 -5.48 -50.90 39.67
N LYS A 525 -4.17 -50.98 39.44
CA LYS A 525 -3.46 -50.29 38.33
C LYS A 525 -3.99 -50.69 36.94
N GLY A 526 -4.36 -51.96 36.74
CA GLY A 526 -4.83 -52.46 35.43
C GLY A 526 -6.23 -51.95 35.06
N PHE A 527 -7.15 -51.93 36.04
CA PHE A 527 -8.51 -51.43 35.85
C PHE A 527 -8.53 -49.93 35.53
N LEU A 528 -7.74 -49.15 36.24
CA LEU A 528 -7.66 -47.70 36.03
C LEU A 528 -7.04 -47.35 34.66
N HIS A 529 -6.04 -48.10 34.22
CA HIS A 529 -5.40 -47.88 32.92
C HIS A 529 -6.39 -48.09 31.76
N LYS A 530 -7.20 -49.15 31.78
CA LYS A 530 -8.23 -49.38 30.76
C LYS A 530 -9.28 -48.26 30.75
N ASN A 531 -9.71 -47.82 31.93
CA ASN A 531 -10.72 -46.75 32.05
C ASN A 531 -10.18 -45.38 31.62
N PHE A 532 -8.90 -45.08 31.83
CA PHE A 532 -8.27 -43.86 31.34
C PHE A 532 -8.25 -43.79 29.82
N TYR A 533 -7.95 -44.89 29.13
CA TYR A 533 -7.99 -44.92 27.67
C TYR A 533 -9.41 -44.75 27.12
N ILE A 534 -10.41 -45.37 27.77
CA ILE A 534 -11.81 -45.18 27.39
C ILE A 534 -12.19 -43.71 27.59
N PHE A 535 -11.94 -43.12 28.76
CA PHE A 535 -12.31 -41.73 29.02
C PHE A 535 -11.56 -40.74 28.11
N GLY A 536 -10.24 -40.92 27.94
CA GLY A 536 -9.37 -39.99 27.22
C GLY A 536 -9.66 -39.86 25.73
N TYR A 537 -10.16 -40.92 25.08
CA TYR A 537 -10.47 -40.91 23.64
C TYR A 537 -11.97 -40.94 23.34
N LEU A 538 -12.79 -41.61 24.15
CA LEU A 538 -14.24 -41.68 23.92
C LEU A 538 -14.94 -40.36 24.22
N SER A 539 -14.54 -39.65 25.28
CA SER A 539 -15.17 -38.37 25.65
C SER A 539 -15.04 -37.32 24.53
N PRO A 540 -13.84 -37.05 23.96
CA PRO A 540 -13.70 -36.19 22.78
C PRO A 540 -14.49 -36.67 21.55
N ALA A 541 -14.52 -37.99 21.30
CA ALA A 541 -15.24 -38.55 20.16
C ALA A 541 -16.75 -38.31 20.24
N VAL A 542 -17.34 -38.43 21.44
CA VAL A 542 -18.77 -38.17 21.66
C VAL A 542 -19.09 -36.69 21.44
N VAL A 543 -18.26 -35.78 21.97
CA VAL A 543 -18.45 -34.32 21.77
C VAL A 543 -18.38 -33.97 20.30
N VAL A 544 -17.31 -34.38 19.59
CA VAL A 544 -17.14 -34.07 18.16
C VAL A 544 -18.22 -34.73 17.31
N GLY A 545 -18.63 -35.96 17.64
CA GLY A 545 -19.70 -36.67 16.94
C GLY A 545 -21.03 -35.94 17.04
N PHE A 546 -21.42 -35.52 18.25
CA PHE A 546 -22.65 -34.74 18.47
C PHE A 546 -22.61 -33.41 17.72
N SER A 547 -21.47 -32.71 17.76
CA SER A 547 -21.28 -31.43 17.08
C SER A 547 -21.27 -31.56 15.56
N ALA A 548 -20.72 -32.64 15.02
CA ALA A 548 -20.77 -32.94 13.59
C ALA A 548 -22.20 -33.29 13.14
N SER A 549 -22.97 -34.04 13.92
CA SER A 549 -24.37 -34.37 13.61
C SER A 549 -25.26 -33.13 13.58
N LEU A 550 -25.06 -32.17 14.48
CA LEU A 550 -25.85 -30.93 14.52
C LEU A 550 -25.36 -29.85 13.54
N GLY A 551 -24.09 -29.88 13.16
CA GLY A 551 -23.43 -28.72 12.57
C GLY A 551 -22.33 -29.01 11.56
N TYR A 552 -22.42 -30.09 10.77
CA TYR A 552 -21.40 -30.46 9.77
C TYR A 552 -21.02 -29.31 8.80
N ARG A 553 -21.94 -28.38 8.52
CA ARG A 553 -21.71 -27.23 7.63
C ARG A 553 -20.82 -26.14 8.23
N TYR A 554 -20.66 -26.12 9.55
CA TYR A 554 -19.87 -25.13 10.30
C TYR A 554 -18.41 -25.58 10.53
N TYR A 555 -18.04 -26.78 10.05
CA TYR A 555 -16.66 -27.25 10.01
C TYR A 555 -15.95 -26.76 8.74
N GLY A 556 -15.00 -25.84 8.89
CA GLY A 556 -14.24 -25.23 7.80
C GLY A 556 -14.85 -23.91 7.32
N THR A 557 -14.01 -22.89 7.14
CA THR A 557 -14.41 -21.58 6.57
C THR A 557 -13.76 -21.37 5.20
N THR A 558 -14.17 -20.32 4.48
CA THR A 558 -13.57 -19.97 3.17
C THR A 558 -12.17 -19.37 3.29
N LYS A 559 -11.73 -18.99 4.50
CA LYS A 559 -10.43 -18.36 4.75
C LYS A 559 -9.45 -19.25 5.51
N VAL A 560 -9.94 -20.09 6.43
CA VAL A 560 -9.13 -20.98 7.28
C VAL A 560 -9.87 -22.29 7.53
N CYS A 561 -9.14 -23.41 7.53
CA CYS A 561 -9.66 -24.74 7.87
C CYS A 561 -9.79 -24.96 9.38
N TRP A 562 -10.71 -24.20 9.99
CA TRP A 562 -11.09 -24.28 11.40
C TRP A 562 -12.61 -24.18 11.59
N LEU A 563 -13.11 -24.37 12.82
CA LEU A 563 -14.52 -24.18 13.18
C LEU A 563 -14.97 -22.74 12.90
N SER A 564 -16.16 -22.59 12.32
CA SER A 564 -16.79 -21.29 12.11
C SER A 564 -17.20 -20.64 13.44
N THR A 565 -17.06 -19.31 13.54
CA THR A 565 -17.57 -18.49 14.65
C THR A 565 -19.04 -18.10 14.45
N GLU A 566 -19.62 -18.41 13.29
CA GLU A 566 -21.04 -18.18 13.01
C GLU A 566 -21.94 -19.03 13.92
N ASN A 567 -23.08 -18.47 14.33
CA ASN A 567 -24.08 -19.11 15.18
C ASN A 567 -23.53 -19.68 16.51
N ASN A 568 -22.48 -19.08 17.06
CA ASN A 568 -21.83 -19.54 18.30
C ASN A 568 -21.34 -21.00 18.26
N PHE A 569 -21.12 -21.58 17.06
CA PHE A 569 -20.70 -22.98 16.93
C PHE A 569 -19.34 -23.27 17.59
N ILE A 570 -18.45 -22.26 17.65
CA ILE A 570 -17.16 -22.32 18.36
C ILE A 570 -17.28 -22.72 19.84
N TRP A 571 -18.43 -22.45 20.49
CA TRP A 571 -18.68 -22.85 21.88
C TRP A 571 -18.76 -24.36 22.08
N SER A 572 -19.00 -25.13 21.02
CA SER A 572 -18.86 -26.59 21.05
C SER A 572 -17.47 -27.05 21.47
N PHE A 573 -16.45 -26.26 21.19
CA PHE A 573 -15.06 -26.55 21.57
C PHE A 573 -14.69 -25.82 22.85
N ILE A 574 -14.97 -24.50 22.92
CA ILE A 574 -14.58 -23.65 24.05
C ILE A 574 -15.24 -24.09 25.35
N GLY A 575 -16.53 -24.45 25.33
CA GLY A 575 -17.28 -24.84 26.52
C GLY A 575 -16.66 -26.06 27.25
N PRO A 576 -16.50 -27.22 26.57
CA PRO A 576 -15.84 -28.38 27.16
C PRO A 576 -14.40 -28.11 27.60
N ALA A 577 -13.62 -27.33 26.82
CA ALA A 577 -12.25 -26.99 27.18
C ALA A 577 -12.17 -26.15 28.47
N CYS A 578 -13.01 -25.12 28.60
CA CYS A 578 -13.09 -24.30 29.81
C CYS A 578 -13.52 -25.12 31.04
N LEU A 579 -14.49 -26.03 30.88
CA LEU A 579 -14.93 -26.92 31.96
C LEU A 579 -13.79 -27.82 32.44
N ILE A 580 -13.04 -28.42 31.51
CA ILE A 580 -11.89 -29.29 31.83
C ILE A 580 -10.78 -28.50 32.54
N ILE A 581 -10.43 -27.31 32.04
CA ILE A 581 -9.43 -26.44 32.66
C ILE A 581 -9.86 -26.06 34.08
N LEU A 582 -11.14 -25.71 34.29
CA LEU A 582 -11.68 -25.39 35.60
C LEU A 582 -11.58 -26.58 36.58
N VAL A 583 -11.99 -27.77 36.16
CA VAL A 583 -11.89 -28.99 36.99
C VAL A 583 -10.44 -29.27 37.38
N ASN A 584 -9.51 -29.13 36.44
CA ASN A 584 -8.09 -29.28 36.73
C ASN A 584 -7.60 -28.24 37.74
N LEU A 585 -7.91 -26.96 37.56
CA LEU A 585 -7.52 -25.90 38.49
C LEU A 585 -8.03 -26.18 39.93
N LEU A 586 -9.26 -26.66 40.07
CA LEU A 586 -9.83 -27.05 41.37
C LEU A 586 -9.09 -28.25 41.98
N ALA A 587 -8.83 -29.30 41.18
CA ALA A 587 -8.08 -30.47 41.64
C ALA A 587 -6.66 -30.10 42.09
N PHE A 588 -5.97 -29.24 41.33
CA PHE A 588 -4.65 -28.73 41.69
C PHE A 588 -4.67 -27.85 42.94
N GLY A 589 -5.65 -26.95 43.08
CA GLY A 589 -5.82 -26.14 44.28
C GLY A 589 -5.98 -27.00 45.54
N PHE A 590 -6.78 -28.07 45.44
CA PHE A 590 -6.94 -29.04 46.53
C PHE A 590 -5.64 -29.80 46.84
N ILE A 591 -4.92 -30.25 45.81
CA ILE A 591 -3.62 -30.93 45.97
C ILE A 591 -2.62 -30.01 46.69
N ILE A 592 -2.51 -28.75 46.26
CA ILE A 592 -1.63 -27.75 46.88
C ILE A 592 -2.02 -27.54 48.34
N TYR A 593 -3.30 -27.31 48.62
CA TYR A 593 -3.81 -27.16 49.99
C TYR A 593 -3.43 -28.35 50.88
N LYS A 594 -3.65 -29.59 50.39
CA LYS A 594 -3.33 -30.80 51.15
C LYS A 594 -1.82 -30.99 51.33
N VAL A 595 -1.00 -30.72 50.31
CA VAL A 595 0.47 -30.81 50.36
C VAL A 595 1.06 -29.79 51.34
N PHE A 596 0.60 -28.53 51.31
CA PHE A 596 1.02 -27.50 52.28
C PHE A 596 0.62 -27.87 53.71
N ARG A 597 -0.62 -28.32 53.91
CA ARG A 597 -1.11 -28.74 55.24
C ARG A 597 -0.34 -29.95 55.80
N HIS A 598 0.03 -30.90 54.95
CA HIS A 598 0.79 -32.09 55.35
C HIS A 598 2.28 -31.79 55.61
N THR A 599 2.86 -30.81 54.89
CA THR A 599 4.25 -30.37 55.08
C THR A 599 4.43 -29.57 56.38
N ALA A 600 3.39 -28.89 56.85
CA ALA A 600 3.42 -28.15 58.11
C ALA A 600 3.42 -29.03 59.39
N GLY A 601 3.18 -30.35 59.27
CA GLY A 601 2.94 -31.23 60.42
C GLY A 601 3.96 -32.34 60.71
N LEU A 602 4.93 -32.66 59.81
CA LEU A 602 5.82 -33.83 59.96
C LEU A 602 7.25 -33.56 59.45
N LYS A 603 8.27 -34.08 60.15
CA LYS A 603 9.66 -34.21 59.65
C LYS A 603 9.68 -35.25 58.51
N PRO A 604 10.06 -34.92 57.27
CA PRO A 604 9.92 -35.84 56.15
C PRO A 604 11.15 -36.74 55.98
N GLU A 605 10.91 -38.03 55.65
CA GLU A 605 11.90 -38.84 54.95
C GLU A 605 12.14 -38.24 53.55
N VAL A 606 13.40 -37.91 53.26
CA VAL A 606 13.78 -36.96 52.20
C VAL A 606 13.51 -37.48 50.77
N SER A 607 13.50 -38.80 50.54
CA SER A 607 13.49 -39.37 49.18
C SER A 607 12.11 -39.47 48.50
N CYS A 608 11.04 -39.77 49.25
CA CYS A 608 9.67 -39.88 48.71
C CYS A 608 9.07 -38.48 48.43
N TYR A 609 9.36 -37.52 49.32
CA TYR A 609 8.90 -36.15 49.23
C TYR A 609 9.50 -35.39 48.03
N GLU A 610 10.79 -35.59 47.73
CA GLU A 610 11.44 -34.97 46.57
C GLU A 610 10.83 -35.41 45.22
N ASN A 611 10.47 -36.70 45.10
CA ASN A 611 9.82 -37.23 43.90
C ASN A 611 8.41 -36.66 43.69
N ILE A 612 7.64 -36.49 44.77
CA ILE A 612 6.29 -35.90 44.73
C ILE A 612 6.36 -34.41 44.41
N ARG A 613 7.31 -33.66 44.98
CA ARG A 613 7.52 -32.23 44.69
C ARG A 613 7.93 -31.98 43.24
N SER A 614 8.85 -32.79 42.72
CA SER A 614 9.26 -32.72 41.31
C SER A 614 8.09 -33.07 40.37
N CYS A 615 7.26 -34.03 40.78
CA CYS A 615 6.05 -34.42 40.06
C CYS A 615 5.01 -33.30 39.99
N ALA A 616 4.69 -32.67 41.12
CA ALA A 616 3.75 -31.57 41.21
C ALA A 616 4.23 -30.34 40.42
N ARG A 617 5.53 -30.06 40.42
CA ARG A 617 6.13 -28.96 39.63
C ARG A 617 5.95 -29.15 38.13
N GLY A 618 6.14 -30.38 37.62
CA GLY A 618 5.94 -30.69 36.20
C GLY A 618 4.48 -30.58 35.77
N ALA A 619 3.56 -31.12 36.58
CA ALA A 619 2.12 -31.05 36.32
C ALA A 619 1.57 -29.61 36.41
N LEU A 620 2.10 -28.79 37.33
CA LEU A 620 1.81 -27.36 37.44
C LEU A 620 2.27 -26.59 36.18
N ALA A 621 3.49 -26.86 35.71
CA ALA A 621 4.01 -26.24 34.51
C ALA A 621 3.16 -26.59 33.28
N LEU A 622 2.75 -27.85 33.13
CA LEU A 622 1.88 -28.30 32.03
C LEU A 622 0.47 -27.70 32.09
N LEU A 623 -0.11 -27.58 33.29
CA LEU A 623 -1.40 -26.92 33.48
C LEU A 623 -1.35 -25.44 33.08
N PHE A 624 -0.31 -24.71 33.48
CA PHE A 624 -0.17 -23.31 33.09
C PHE A 624 0.15 -23.17 31.60
N LEU A 625 0.99 -24.04 31.03
CA LEU A 625 1.33 -23.98 29.60
C LEU A 625 0.11 -24.16 28.71
N LEU A 626 -0.68 -25.22 28.90
CA LEU A 626 -1.91 -25.40 28.11
C LEU A 626 -3.07 -24.52 28.58
N GLY A 627 -3.12 -24.13 29.86
CA GLY A 627 -4.16 -23.23 30.35
C GLY A 627 -4.00 -21.81 29.79
N THR A 628 -2.79 -21.27 29.80
CA THR A 628 -2.51 -19.88 29.36
C THR A 628 -2.63 -19.72 27.84
N THR A 629 -2.18 -20.70 27.04
CA THR A 629 -2.32 -20.66 25.57
C THR A 629 -3.78 -20.52 25.15
N TRP A 630 -4.66 -21.29 25.79
CA TRP A 630 -6.09 -21.29 25.45
C TRP A 630 -6.89 -20.17 26.14
N ILE A 631 -6.45 -19.66 27.29
CA ILE A 631 -6.99 -18.40 27.84
C ILE A 631 -6.74 -17.25 26.85
N PHE A 632 -5.54 -17.14 26.27
CA PHE A 632 -5.28 -16.15 25.22
C PHE A 632 -6.09 -16.42 23.95
N GLY A 633 -6.36 -17.69 23.62
CA GLY A 633 -7.25 -18.05 22.51
C GLY A 633 -8.68 -17.58 22.72
N VAL A 634 -9.26 -17.81 23.90
CA VAL A 634 -10.60 -17.32 24.25
C VAL A 634 -10.61 -15.79 24.28
N LEU A 635 -9.58 -15.16 24.86
CA LEU A 635 -9.44 -13.71 24.89
C LEU A 635 -9.37 -13.12 23.48
N HIS A 636 -8.69 -13.78 22.54
CA HIS A 636 -8.65 -13.38 21.13
C HIS A 636 -10.02 -13.51 20.43
N VAL A 637 -10.78 -14.56 20.74
CA VAL A 637 -12.14 -14.76 20.21
C VAL A 637 -13.12 -13.72 20.76
N VAL A 638 -12.99 -13.34 22.04
CA VAL A 638 -13.86 -12.34 22.70
C VAL A 638 -13.46 -10.91 22.34
N HIS A 639 -12.15 -10.63 22.29
CA HIS A 639 -11.58 -9.34 21.95
C HIS A 639 -10.67 -9.50 20.74
N ALA A 640 -11.17 -9.13 19.56
CA ALA A 640 -10.44 -9.17 18.29
C ALA A 640 -9.33 -8.09 18.24
N SER A 641 -8.27 -8.28 19.03
CA SER A 641 -7.12 -7.36 19.15
C SER A 641 -5.85 -7.98 18.57
N VAL A 642 -5.03 -7.15 17.91
CA VAL A 642 -3.73 -7.56 17.35
C VAL A 642 -2.81 -8.13 18.44
N VAL A 643 -2.77 -7.51 19.61
CA VAL A 643 -1.96 -7.96 20.74
C VAL A 643 -2.37 -9.36 21.20
N THR A 644 -3.68 -9.62 21.27
CA THR A 644 -4.20 -10.94 21.67
C THR A 644 -3.88 -12.02 20.65
N ALA A 645 -3.84 -11.68 19.35
CA ALA A 645 -3.45 -12.60 18.28
C ALA A 645 -1.97 -12.99 18.38
N TYR A 646 -1.07 -12.02 18.56
CA TYR A 646 0.36 -12.27 18.76
C TYR A 646 0.62 -13.13 20.01
N LEU A 647 -0.01 -12.81 21.14
CA LEU A 647 0.14 -13.58 22.38
C LEU A 647 -0.35 -15.02 22.20
N PHE A 648 -1.51 -15.22 21.57
CA PHE A 648 -2.04 -16.55 21.29
C PHE A 648 -1.11 -17.35 20.36
N THR A 649 -0.68 -16.75 19.26
CA THR A 649 0.18 -17.41 18.27
C THR A 649 1.55 -17.77 18.84
N VAL A 650 2.22 -16.85 19.52
CA VAL A 650 3.55 -17.10 20.11
C VAL A 650 3.46 -18.18 21.19
N SER A 651 2.43 -18.13 22.03
CA SER A 651 2.25 -19.12 23.10
C SER A 651 2.02 -20.52 22.52
N ASN A 652 1.21 -20.67 21.47
CA ASN A 652 1.01 -21.95 20.79
C ASN A 652 2.26 -22.44 20.05
N ALA A 653 2.96 -21.53 19.36
CA ALA A 653 4.19 -21.84 18.61
C ALA A 653 5.27 -22.49 19.48
N PHE A 654 5.42 -22.06 20.73
CA PHE A 654 6.43 -22.59 21.65
C PHE A 654 5.90 -23.65 22.62
N GLN A 655 4.63 -24.07 22.50
CA GLN A 655 4.00 -24.98 23.45
C GLN A 655 4.73 -26.33 23.54
N GLY A 656 5.00 -27.00 22.42
CA GLY A 656 5.71 -28.29 22.43
C GLY A 656 7.17 -28.19 22.87
N MET A 657 7.84 -27.06 22.62
CA MET A 657 9.20 -26.80 23.13
C MET A 657 9.22 -26.75 24.66
N PHE A 658 8.28 -26.03 25.28
CA PHE A 658 8.17 -26.00 26.74
C PHE A 658 7.82 -27.36 27.32
N ILE A 659 6.93 -28.13 26.68
CA ILE A 659 6.60 -29.49 27.11
C ILE A 659 7.85 -30.37 27.12
N PHE A 660 8.66 -30.34 26.07
CA PHE A 660 9.94 -31.08 26.02
C PHE A 660 10.90 -30.65 27.14
N LEU A 661 11.03 -29.35 27.38
CA LEU A 661 11.90 -28.82 28.43
C LEU A 661 11.45 -29.29 29.82
N PHE A 662 10.16 -29.23 30.14
CA PHE A 662 9.65 -29.65 31.45
C PHE A 662 9.61 -31.17 31.63
N LEU A 663 9.21 -31.91 30.60
CA LEU A 663 9.03 -33.36 30.70
C LEU A 663 10.32 -34.14 30.52
N CYS A 664 11.18 -33.76 29.57
CA CYS A 664 12.41 -34.49 29.25
C CYS A 664 13.64 -33.87 29.92
N VAL A 665 13.86 -32.56 29.73
CA VAL A 665 15.11 -31.90 30.17
C VAL A 665 15.15 -31.67 31.68
N LEU A 666 14.08 -31.19 32.30
CA LEU A 666 14.03 -30.88 33.73
C LEU A 666 13.67 -32.07 34.63
N SER A 667 13.33 -33.22 34.04
CA SER A 667 12.97 -34.41 34.79
C SER A 667 14.23 -35.17 35.22
N ARG A 668 14.56 -35.12 36.52
CA ARG A 668 15.73 -35.81 37.10
C ARG A 668 15.81 -37.30 36.69
N LYS A 669 14.68 -38.01 36.71
CA LYS A 669 14.62 -39.43 36.29
C LYS A 669 15.07 -39.66 34.85
N ILE A 670 14.76 -38.72 33.96
CA ILE A 670 15.13 -38.82 32.54
C ILE A 670 16.56 -38.32 32.32
N GLN A 671 17.00 -37.30 33.08
CA GLN A 671 18.40 -36.87 33.08
C GLN A 671 19.36 -37.99 33.49
N GLU A 672 19.00 -38.79 34.50
CA GLU A 672 19.78 -39.95 34.94
C GLU A 672 19.90 -41.02 33.85
N GLU A 673 18.81 -41.29 33.11
CA GLU A 673 18.82 -42.26 32.01
C GLU A 673 19.54 -41.73 30.76
N TYR A 674 19.38 -40.45 30.41
CA TYR A 674 20.22 -39.83 29.39
C TYR A 674 21.69 -39.90 29.77
N TYR A 675 22.04 -39.62 31.03
CA TYR A 675 23.41 -39.73 31.52
C TYR A 675 23.94 -41.17 31.44
N ARG A 676 23.12 -42.18 31.78
CA ARG A 676 23.47 -43.60 31.59
C ARG A 676 23.67 -43.96 30.11
N LEU A 677 22.80 -43.49 29.23
CA LEU A 677 22.94 -43.68 27.79
C LEU A 677 24.25 -43.05 27.28
N PHE A 678 24.52 -41.78 27.61
CA PHE A 678 25.77 -41.09 27.23
C PHE A 678 27.02 -41.75 27.83
N LYS A 679 26.92 -42.29 29.05
CA LYS A 679 28.02 -43.01 29.71
C LYS A 679 28.23 -44.43 29.16
N ASN A 680 27.23 -45.03 28.52
CA ASN A 680 27.32 -46.33 27.85
C ASN A 680 27.64 -46.23 26.34
N VAL A 681 27.60 -45.02 25.77
CA VAL A 681 28.04 -44.70 24.39
C VAL A 681 29.58 -44.47 24.19
N PRO A 682 30.51 -44.53 25.18
CA PRO A 682 31.93 -44.30 24.92
C PRO A 682 32.67 -45.49 24.27
N CYS A 683 31.99 -46.55 23.82
CA CYS A 683 32.64 -47.62 23.03
C CYS A 683 32.48 -47.47 21.51
N CYS A 684 31.61 -46.60 20.98
CA CYS A 684 31.41 -46.46 19.52
C CYS A 684 32.19 -45.30 18.88
N PHE A 685 32.62 -44.28 19.64
CA PHE A 685 33.46 -43.20 19.10
C PHE A 685 34.96 -43.52 19.07
N GLY A 686 35.37 -44.68 19.61
CA GLY A 686 36.78 -45.15 19.59
C GLY A 686 37.20 -45.86 18.30
N CYS A 687 36.28 -46.17 17.39
CA CYS A 687 36.59 -46.79 16.08
C CYS A 687 36.72 -45.79 14.92
N LEU A 688 36.57 -44.49 15.20
CA LEU A 688 36.64 -43.41 14.22
C LEU A 688 37.81 -42.45 14.51
N ARG A 689 38.88 -42.98 15.12
CA ARG A 689 40.17 -42.32 15.25
C ARG A 689 41.27 -43.14 14.61
#